data_AF-A0A1I3X9P0-F1
#
_entry.id   AF-A0A1I3X9P0-F1
#
_cell.length_a   1.000
_cell.length_b   1.000
_cell.length_c   1.000
_cell.angle_alpha   90.00
_cell.angle_beta   90.00
_cell.angle_gamma   90.00
#
_symmetry.space_group_name_H-M   'P 1'
#
loop_
_entity.id
_entity.type
_entity.pdbx_description
1 polymer ?
#
loop_
_entity_poly.entity_id
_entity_poly.type
_entity_poly.pdbx_seq_one_letter_code
_entity_poly.pdbx_strand_id
1 'polypeptide(L)'
;MSGTLYAQVLEGNILDDENLLGQKSEPQNIAPLTTRFKLNGETLDYASKGSFTFGFTDGDASNTNALLTGTFALSTEISEGVSDGLFQRQQSGWYLQHQRITRKSEVTVVQRQAVDMIGFKLQFSATGDCQFPGTTTDQTCTYTPGLATVPGSYDADYYLPTELAQTGMVGDVISDETAEALYEDGWQRGVDGGDEIVGVDVDIINSGTVANTDRAYLNGIERQENVTMRSVFSLSKVDQELYSNDSQASIARTTRGIVLLDEDEWSREAALLQLAAWVLPKANAKLEAGSGAPNLQISNNLFYAANNQWTPENSFTVFQAGRGYVDHPKTPPRNITETPASYYNGFWMGFSPVRSIETTTTSWLEATGDRVTTSGPYFSEGGIDDGFELPNSSITIIDEILGEISQIELSNINNLYVQSGLELTTQNALAYAATTETSRYSLVPHIAFSGNRTDGVSVLRYYTGAIFGDDTNAYIGGDYSRSTQNGLSFMARGEAYSNPDRDRYSFLQGRITKTTQFQTGNSLSYGAGFLKAFDRPSTVIDKYDALSQDSVFDIFGKYGANNGMTYQARYRISDDEDDKSYSTTFAIGYQASDRFSFDAQFTPFSTEDSYIVARAGLSWRVADAPNAGTLKLQVADVKYDYGTDSVGQDLTTRERTFLGAYQVKF
;
A
#
# COMPACT_ATOMS: atom_id res chain seq x y z
N MET A 1 -21.47 34.33 11.59
CA MET A 1 -21.93 34.63 10.23
C MET A 1 -23.33 34.06 10.07
N SER A 2 -24.31 34.92 9.79
CA SER A 2 -25.69 34.56 9.49
C SER A 2 -25.75 33.99 8.07
N GLY A 3 -25.47 32.69 7.93
CA GLY A 3 -25.70 31.96 6.68
C GLY A 3 -27.20 31.66 6.58
N THR A 4 -27.78 31.93 5.41
CA THR A 4 -29.18 31.69 5.09
C THR A 4 -29.57 30.26 5.49
N LEU A 5 -30.48 30.10 6.45
CA LEU A 5 -30.91 28.79 6.99
C LEU A 5 -31.75 27.96 5.98
N TYR A 6 -32.14 28.59 4.88
CA TYR A 6 -32.96 28.03 3.80
C TYR A 6 -32.31 28.30 2.44
N ALA A 7 -32.51 27.37 1.51
CA ALA A 7 -32.31 27.64 0.10
C ALA A 7 -33.63 28.18 -0.44
N GLN A 8 -33.62 29.41 -0.93
CA GLN A 8 -34.74 29.94 -1.68
C GLN A 8 -34.64 29.41 -3.10
N VAL A 9 -35.55 28.52 -3.50
CA VAL A 9 -35.78 28.21 -4.91
C VAL A 9 -36.50 29.43 -5.47
N LEU A 10 -35.81 30.26 -6.25
CA LEU A 10 -36.34 31.54 -6.73
C LEU A 10 -37.52 31.32 -7.68
N GLU A 11 -38.55 32.15 -7.49
CA GLU A 11 -39.66 32.31 -8.43
C GLU A 11 -39.10 32.85 -9.76
N GLY A 12 -38.93 31.99 -10.75
CA GLY A 12 -38.91 32.46 -12.14
C GLY A 12 -40.33 32.89 -12.50
N ASN A 13 -40.60 34.20 -12.58
CA ASN A 13 -41.83 34.85 -13.07
C ASN A 13 -43.02 33.89 -13.34
N ILE A 14 -43.66 33.39 -12.28
CA ILE A 14 -44.96 32.75 -12.38
C ILE A 14 -46.00 33.86 -12.15
N LEU A 15 -46.28 34.64 -13.18
CA LEU A 15 -47.48 35.47 -13.23
C LEU A 15 -48.61 34.59 -13.79
N ASP A 16 -49.63 34.36 -12.96
CA ASP A 16 -51.02 34.05 -13.30
C ASP A 16 -51.31 33.45 -14.69
N ASP A 17 -50.88 32.22 -14.94
CA ASP A 17 -51.46 31.43 -16.04
C ASP A 17 -51.56 29.95 -15.65
N GLU A 18 -52.78 29.53 -15.32
CA GLU A 18 -53.18 28.13 -15.14
C GLU A 18 -53.08 27.39 -16.49
N ASN A 19 -51.88 27.05 -16.98
CA ASN A 19 -51.58 25.97 -17.94
C ASN A 19 -50.15 26.02 -18.53
N LEU A 20 -49.09 25.84 -17.72
CA LEU A 20 -47.75 25.63 -18.27
C LEU A 20 -47.03 24.45 -17.63
N LEU A 21 -47.15 23.29 -18.27
CA LEU A 21 -46.19 22.20 -18.16
C LEU A 21 -44.88 22.61 -18.85
N GLY A 22 -43.81 22.76 -18.07
CA GLY A 22 -42.42 22.73 -18.56
C GLY A 22 -41.82 24.07 -19.03
N GLN A 23 -41.58 25.00 -18.10
CA GLN A 23 -40.59 26.06 -18.36
C GLN A 23 -39.17 25.54 -18.15
N LYS A 24 -38.29 25.83 -19.12
CA LYS A 24 -36.85 25.56 -19.04
C LYS A 24 -36.18 26.75 -18.35
N SER A 25 -35.75 26.57 -17.10
CA SER A 25 -35.12 27.63 -16.30
C SER A 25 -33.70 27.94 -16.78
N GLU A 26 -33.33 29.23 -16.87
CA GLU A 26 -31.96 29.64 -17.19
C GLU A 26 -30.98 29.33 -16.03
N PRO A 27 -29.74 28.90 -16.30
CA PRO A 27 -28.78 28.48 -15.28
C PRO A 27 -28.47 29.53 -14.20
N GLN A 28 -28.60 30.83 -14.52
CA GLN A 28 -28.22 31.93 -13.61
C GLN A 28 -29.20 32.13 -12.44
N ASN A 29 -30.41 31.59 -12.50
CA ASN A 29 -31.45 31.80 -11.49
C ASN A 29 -31.62 30.64 -10.49
N ILE A 30 -30.80 29.58 -10.59
CA ILE A 30 -30.94 28.36 -9.78
C ILE A 30 -29.84 28.30 -8.72
N ALA A 31 -30.22 28.21 -7.45
CA ALA A 31 -29.28 28.07 -6.35
C ALA A 31 -28.44 26.77 -6.48
N PRO A 32 -27.10 26.85 -6.58
CA PRO A 32 -26.23 25.69 -6.86
C PRO A 32 -26.38 24.55 -5.85
N LEU A 33 -26.60 24.87 -4.57
CA LEU A 33 -26.79 23.87 -3.51
C LEU A 33 -27.94 22.91 -3.83
N THR A 34 -29.00 23.41 -4.46
CA THR A 34 -30.21 22.62 -4.69
C THR A 34 -30.00 21.57 -5.79
N THR A 35 -29.11 21.82 -6.75
CA THR A 35 -28.80 20.94 -7.89
C THR A 35 -27.51 20.13 -7.70
N ARG A 36 -26.84 20.32 -6.56
CA ARG A 36 -25.55 19.70 -6.24
C ARG A 36 -25.68 18.21 -5.97
N PHE A 37 -24.79 17.42 -6.56
CA PHE A 37 -24.62 16.00 -6.32
C PHE A 37 -23.14 15.60 -6.34
N LYS A 38 -22.82 14.40 -5.84
CA LYS A 38 -21.49 13.80 -5.94
C LYS A 38 -21.51 12.63 -6.91
N LEU A 39 -20.48 12.51 -7.75
CA LEU A 39 -20.28 11.42 -8.69
C LEU A 39 -18.80 11.01 -8.70
N ASN A 40 -18.50 9.80 -8.23
CA ASN A 40 -17.15 9.21 -8.19
C ASN A 40 -16.10 10.15 -7.58
N GLY A 41 -16.45 10.76 -6.44
CA GLY A 41 -15.60 11.69 -5.70
C GLY A 41 -15.70 13.16 -6.13
N GLU A 42 -16.22 13.46 -7.33
CA GLU A 42 -16.37 14.84 -7.80
C GLU A 42 -17.73 15.44 -7.41
N THR A 43 -17.72 16.68 -6.93
CA THR A 43 -18.94 17.44 -6.63
C THR A 43 -19.33 18.28 -7.85
N LEU A 44 -20.53 18.05 -8.36
CA LEU A 44 -21.09 18.68 -9.55
C LEU A 44 -22.42 19.36 -9.20
N ASP A 45 -22.82 20.34 -9.99
CA ASP A 45 -24.15 20.94 -9.97
C ASP A 45 -24.66 21.13 -11.41
N TYR A 46 -25.90 21.61 -11.58
CA TYR A 46 -26.49 21.78 -12.90
C TYR A 46 -25.70 22.74 -13.82
N ALA A 47 -25.02 23.73 -13.24
CA ALA A 47 -24.25 24.73 -13.99
C ALA A 47 -22.84 24.26 -14.35
N SER A 48 -22.35 23.19 -13.71
CA SER A 48 -21.02 22.63 -13.91
C SER A 48 -20.89 22.02 -15.31
N LYS A 49 -20.00 22.55 -16.15
CA LYS A 49 -19.71 21.96 -17.47
C LYS A 49 -18.64 20.88 -17.40
N GLY A 50 -17.74 21.00 -16.44
CA GLY A 50 -16.75 19.96 -16.17
C GLY A 50 -15.62 20.42 -15.27
N SER A 51 -14.76 19.47 -14.92
CA SER A 51 -13.50 19.72 -14.23
C SER A 51 -12.40 18.85 -14.84
N PHE A 52 -11.18 19.37 -14.79
CA PHE A 52 -10.01 18.69 -15.33
C PHE A 52 -8.81 18.97 -14.46
N THR A 53 -8.09 17.91 -14.10
CA THR A 53 -6.84 17.97 -13.34
C THR A 53 -5.80 17.19 -14.12
N PHE A 54 -4.68 17.84 -14.43
CA PHE A 54 -3.50 17.19 -14.99
C PHE A 54 -2.28 17.51 -14.13
N GLY A 55 -1.32 16.60 -14.06
CA GLY A 55 -0.15 16.79 -13.24
C GLY A 55 0.83 15.64 -13.35
N PHE A 56 1.81 15.65 -12.47
CA PHE A 56 2.76 14.57 -12.31
C PHE A 56 3.25 14.47 -10.87
N THR A 57 3.63 13.26 -10.48
CA THR A 57 4.45 12.97 -9.30
C THR A 57 5.78 12.42 -9.75
N ASP A 58 6.84 12.77 -9.06
CA ASP A 58 8.21 12.33 -9.32
C ASP A 58 8.95 12.16 -8.00
N GLY A 59 9.92 11.25 -7.92
CA GLY A 59 10.72 11.11 -6.71
C GLY A 59 12.09 10.49 -6.94
N ASP A 60 13.01 10.71 -6.01
CA ASP A 60 14.39 10.19 -6.14
C ASP A 60 14.43 8.65 -6.18
N ALA A 61 13.49 8.00 -5.47
CA ALA A 61 13.34 6.55 -5.41
C ALA A 61 12.13 6.05 -6.21
N SER A 62 11.33 6.91 -6.84
CA SER A 62 10.10 6.54 -7.53
C SER A 62 10.03 7.05 -8.96
N ASN A 63 9.43 6.29 -9.86
CA ASN A 63 9.29 6.71 -11.25
C ASN A 63 8.32 7.90 -11.41
N THR A 64 8.48 8.69 -12.48
CA THR A 64 7.55 9.79 -12.78
C THR A 64 6.18 9.25 -13.22
N ASN A 65 5.11 9.69 -12.55
CA ASN A 65 3.75 9.28 -12.84
C ASN A 65 2.87 10.48 -13.22
N ALA A 66 2.24 10.43 -14.39
CA ALA A 66 1.31 11.50 -14.80
C ALA A 66 -0.07 11.31 -14.16
N LEU A 67 -0.55 12.37 -13.50
CA LEU A 67 -1.88 12.49 -12.93
C LEU A 67 -2.83 13.04 -13.99
N LEU A 68 -3.96 12.38 -14.20
CA LEU A 68 -4.97 12.83 -15.15
C LEU A 68 -6.36 12.39 -14.68
N THR A 69 -7.20 13.37 -14.36
CA THR A 69 -8.58 13.16 -13.93
C THR A 69 -9.48 14.23 -14.56
N GLY A 70 -10.58 13.82 -15.19
CA GLY A 70 -11.52 14.71 -15.83
C GLY A 70 -12.97 14.28 -15.62
N THR A 71 -13.86 15.25 -15.54
CA THR A 71 -15.32 15.04 -15.55
C THR A 71 -15.94 16.07 -16.47
N PHE A 72 -16.78 15.64 -17.40
CA PHE A 72 -17.40 16.50 -18.40
C PHE A 72 -18.91 16.24 -18.46
N ALA A 73 -19.71 17.30 -18.36
CA ALA A 73 -21.14 17.25 -18.60
C ALA A 73 -21.39 17.27 -20.11
N LEU A 74 -21.97 16.19 -20.65
CA LEU A 74 -22.31 16.05 -22.06
C LEU A 74 -23.64 16.76 -22.39
N SER A 75 -24.59 16.67 -21.46
CA SER A 75 -25.88 17.34 -21.54
C SER A 75 -26.44 17.51 -20.14
N THR A 76 -27.08 18.64 -19.86
CA THR A 76 -27.83 18.86 -18.62
C THR A 76 -29.18 19.48 -18.95
N GLU A 77 -30.20 19.05 -18.23
CA GLU A 77 -31.57 19.51 -18.37
C GLU A 77 -32.19 19.74 -16.99
N ILE A 78 -33.02 20.78 -16.89
CA ILE A 78 -33.79 21.09 -15.68
C ILE A 78 -35.18 21.58 -16.09
N SER A 79 -36.20 21.08 -15.40
CA SER A 79 -37.59 21.48 -15.58
C SER A 79 -38.26 21.65 -14.22
N GLU A 80 -38.98 22.75 -14.06
CA GLU A 80 -39.71 23.11 -12.84
C GLU A 80 -41.20 23.31 -13.17
N GLY A 81 -42.07 23.00 -12.21
CA GLY A 81 -43.50 23.18 -12.35
C GLY A 81 -44.25 23.03 -11.03
N VAL A 82 -45.45 23.58 -10.97
CA VAL A 82 -46.38 23.40 -9.85
C VAL A 82 -47.69 22.85 -10.41
N SER A 83 -48.18 21.76 -9.83
CA SER A 83 -49.47 21.15 -10.17
C SER A 83 -50.16 20.68 -8.90
N ASP A 84 -51.45 21.02 -8.73
CA ASP A 84 -52.27 20.56 -7.59
C ASP A 84 -51.61 20.79 -6.21
N GLY A 85 -51.03 21.97 -5.98
CA GLY A 85 -50.38 22.28 -4.70
C GLY A 85 -49.04 21.57 -4.45
N LEU A 86 -48.49 20.88 -5.46
CA LEU A 86 -47.20 20.20 -5.42
C LEU A 86 -46.21 20.90 -6.36
N PHE A 87 -45.12 21.41 -5.80
CA PHE A 87 -43.96 21.82 -6.59
C PHE A 87 -43.14 20.59 -6.97
N GLN A 88 -42.70 20.55 -8.22
CA GLN A 88 -41.80 19.52 -8.76
C GLN A 88 -40.66 20.17 -9.52
N ARG A 89 -39.45 19.67 -9.29
CA ARG A 89 -38.29 19.91 -10.13
C ARG A 89 -37.64 18.61 -10.54
N GLN A 90 -37.37 18.47 -11.83
CA GLN A 90 -36.59 17.37 -12.39
C GLN A 90 -35.31 17.92 -13.01
N GLN A 91 -34.18 17.30 -12.65
CA GLN A 91 -32.87 17.57 -13.20
C GLN A 91 -32.32 16.27 -13.78
N SER A 92 -31.81 16.31 -15.01
CA SER A 92 -31.13 15.17 -15.64
C SER A 92 -29.81 15.62 -16.23
N GLY A 93 -28.80 14.75 -16.24
CA GLY A 93 -27.58 15.03 -16.96
C GLY A 93 -26.75 13.79 -17.27
N TRP A 94 -25.98 13.87 -18.35
CA TRP A 94 -25.00 12.85 -18.76
C TRP A 94 -23.60 13.36 -18.49
N TYR A 95 -22.78 12.53 -17.86
CA TYR A 95 -21.44 12.87 -17.41
C TYR A 95 -20.45 11.79 -17.86
N LEU A 96 -19.39 12.22 -18.54
CA LEU A 96 -18.23 11.39 -18.86
C LEU A 96 -17.14 11.68 -17.82
N GLN A 97 -16.63 10.64 -17.18
CA GLN A 97 -15.50 10.75 -16.27
C GLN A 97 -14.33 9.91 -16.74
N HIS A 98 -13.13 10.43 -16.52
CA HIS A 98 -11.86 9.79 -16.73
C HIS A 98 -11.02 9.94 -15.46
N GLN A 99 -10.41 8.86 -15.01
CA GLN A 99 -9.51 8.86 -13.86
C GLN A 99 -8.31 7.97 -14.17
N ARG A 100 -7.10 8.44 -13.89
CA ARG A 100 -5.93 7.55 -13.78
C ARG A 100 -5.82 6.99 -12.38
N ILE A 101 -5.81 5.68 -12.28
CA ILE A 101 -5.64 4.94 -11.02
C ILE A 101 -4.40 4.05 -11.10
N THR A 102 -3.84 3.71 -9.95
CA THR A 102 -2.74 2.74 -9.85
C THR A 102 -3.22 1.38 -10.35
N ARG A 103 -2.42 0.73 -11.19
CA ARG A 103 -2.60 -0.65 -11.63
C ARG A 103 -1.67 -1.57 -10.84
N LYS A 104 -0.41 -1.17 -10.73
CA LYS A 104 0.65 -1.94 -10.08
C LYS A 104 1.58 -0.96 -9.35
N SER A 105 2.01 -1.30 -8.14
CA SER A 105 3.15 -0.69 -7.47
C SER A 105 4.13 -1.79 -7.08
N GLU A 106 5.41 -1.59 -7.37
CA GLU A 106 6.49 -2.49 -6.97
C GLU A 106 7.48 -1.71 -6.12
N VAL A 107 7.59 -2.07 -4.85
CA VAL A 107 8.58 -1.49 -3.93
C VAL A 107 9.66 -2.53 -3.69
N THR A 108 10.88 -2.23 -4.10
CA THR A 108 12.07 -3.06 -3.91
C THR A 108 12.97 -2.40 -2.89
N VAL A 109 13.35 -3.15 -1.85
CA VAL A 109 14.31 -2.73 -0.84
C VAL A 109 15.50 -3.69 -0.91
N VAL A 110 16.68 -3.15 -1.18
CA VAL A 110 17.93 -3.91 -1.25
C VAL A 110 18.79 -3.55 -0.05
N GLN A 111 18.96 -4.49 0.86
CA GLN A 111 19.92 -4.39 1.94
C GLN A 111 21.25 -4.99 1.48
N ARG A 112 22.35 -4.29 1.78
CA ARG A 112 23.72 -4.71 1.49
C ARG A 112 24.53 -4.76 2.77
N GLN A 113 25.28 -5.83 2.95
CA GLN A 113 26.11 -6.03 4.14
C GLN A 113 27.48 -6.63 3.77
N ALA A 114 28.55 -6.05 4.30
CA ALA A 114 29.90 -6.59 4.23
C ALA A 114 30.02 -7.84 5.11
N VAL A 115 30.43 -8.93 4.47
CA VAL A 115 30.62 -10.22 5.12
C VAL A 115 31.94 -10.85 4.67
N ASP A 116 32.45 -11.74 5.49
CA ASP A 116 33.51 -12.66 5.12
C ASP A 116 32.87 -14.03 4.86
N MET A 117 33.02 -14.54 3.65
CA MET A 117 32.67 -15.92 3.31
C MET A 117 33.74 -16.84 3.90
N ILE A 118 33.32 -17.79 4.71
CA ILE A 118 34.19 -18.79 5.30
C ILE A 118 34.11 -20.03 4.42
N GLY A 119 35.21 -20.37 3.77
CA GLY A 119 35.34 -21.57 2.96
C GLY A 119 36.35 -22.55 3.55
N PHE A 120 36.39 -23.76 3.02
CA PHE A 120 37.43 -24.71 3.34
C PHE A 120 37.74 -25.61 2.14
N LYS A 121 38.98 -26.10 2.09
CA LYS A 121 39.38 -27.18 1.22
C LYS A 121 39.70 -28.40 2.07
N LEU A 122 38.96 -29.49 1.83
CA LEU A 122 39.17 -30.78 2.48
C LEU A 122 39.79 -31.74 1.48
N GLN A 123 40.96 -32.25 1.84
CA GLN A 123 41.69 -33.23 1.05
C GLN A 123 41.93 -34.45 1.93
N PHE A 124 41.44 -35.61 1.52
CA PHE A 124 41.60 -36.84 2.29
C PHE A 124 41.68 -38.07 1.40
N SER A 125 42.76 -38.83 1.52
CA SER A 125 42.91 -40.13 0.86
C SER A 125 43.46 -41.16 1.84
N ALA A 126 42.97 -42.40 1.73
CA ALA A 126 43.52 -43.53 2.45
C ALA A 126 43.63 -44.72 1.49
N THR A 127 44.81 -45.31 1.41
CA THR A 127 45.12 -46.46 0.56
C THR A 127 45.95 -47.48 1.33
N GLY A 128 45.90 -48.74 0.93
CA GLY A 128 46.71 -49.80 1.53
C GLY A 128 46.33 -51.16 0.98
N ASP A 129 46.88 -52.23 1.54
CA ASP A 129 46.60 -53.59 1.10
C ASP A 129 45.09 -53.88 1.15
N CYS A 130 44.56 -54.52 0.11
CA CYS A 130 43.13 -54.80 0.01
C CYS A 130 42.63 -55.76 1.10
N GLN A 131 41.54 -55.39 1.78
CA GLN A 131 40.83 -56.22 2.77
C GLN A 131 39.39 -56.57 2.33
N PHE A 132 39.01 -56.22 1.09
CA PHE A 132 37.64 -56.37 0.60
C PHE A 132 37.39 -57.76 -0.04
N PRO A 133 36.18 -58.33 0.08
CA PRO A 133 35.87 -59.62 -0.53
C PRO A 133 36.12 -59.65 -2.04
N GLY A 134 36.88 -60.63 -2.52
CA GLY A 134 37.18 -60.79 -3.96
C GLY A 134 38.48 -60.13 -4.43
N THR A 135 39.23 -59.51 -3.52
CA THR A 135 40.59 -58.97 -3.76
C THR A 135 41.65 -59.87 -3.11
N THR A 136 42.90 -59.73 -3.53
CA THR A 136 44.05 -60.43 -2.93
C THR A 136 44.93 -59.45 -2.15
N THR A 137 45.63 -59.95 -1.12
CA THR A 137 46.43 -59.10 -0.21
C THR A 137 47.69 -58.50 -0.84
N ASP A 138 48.02 -58.90 -2.07
CA ASP A 138 49.08 -58.33 -2.92
C ASP A 138 48.59 -57.17 -3.80
N GLN A 139 47.31 -56.80 -3.71
CA GLN A 139 46.72 -55.65 -4.40
C GLN A 139 46.53 -54.47 -3.45
N THR A 140 46.66 -53.25 -3.97
CA THR A 140 46.37 -52.01 -3.25
C THR A 140 44.94 -51.55 -3.52
N CYS A 141 44.20 -51.21 -2.47
CA CYS A 141 42.84 -50.70 -2.56
C CYS A 141 42.75 -49.29 -1.99
N THR A 142 41.76 -48.53 -2.46
CA THR A 142 41.36 -47.29 -1.81
C THR A 142 40.32 -47.52 -0.71
N TYR A 143 40.52 -46.85 0.42
CA TYR A 143 39.60 -46.80 1.55
C TYR A 143 38.80 -45.48 1.60
N THR A 144 38.94 -44.67 0.56
CA THR A 144 38.26 -43.38 0.39
C THR A 144 37.64 -43.31 -1.00
N PRO A 145 36.40 -42.82 -1.17
CA PRO A 145 35.85 -42.65 -2.50
C PRO A 145 36.64 -41.59 -3.28
N GLY A 146 36.71 -41.73 -4.59
CA GLY A 146 37.23 -40.70 -5.48
C GLY A 146 36.17 -39.62 -5.67
N LEU A 147 36.16 -38.59 -4.84
CA LEU A 147 35.16 -37.51 -4.87
C LEU A 147 35.84 -36.16 -5.04
N ALA A 148 35.38 -35.31 -5.96
CA ALA A 148 35.88 -33.95 -6.04
C ALA A 148 34.86 -32.92 -6.49
N THR A 149 35.04 -31.69 -6.03
CA THR A 149 34.33 -30.53 -6.59
C THR A 149 34.79 -30.26 -8.01
N VAL A 150 33.84 -30.14 -8.94
CA VAL A 150 34.17 -29.81 -10.34
C VAL A 150 34.61 -28.34 -10.42
N PRO A 151 35.82 -28.04 -10.94
CA PRO A 151 36.30 -26.66 -11.04
C PRO A 151 35.34 -25.80 -11.88
N GLY A 152 34.96 -24.63 -11.35
CA GLY A 152 34.02 -23.73 -12.03
C GLY A 152 32.54 -24.05 -11.80
N SER A 153 32.22 -25.18 -11.16
CA SER A 153 30.84 -25.60 -10.92
C SER A 153 30.34 -25.15 -9.55
N TYR A 154 30.04 -23.87 -9.45
CA TYR A 154 29.46 -23.26 -8.26
C TYR A 154 28.27 -22.38 -8.62
N ASP A 155 27.32 -22.32 -7.69
CA ASP A 155 26.21 -21.38 -7.75
C ASP A 155 26.77 -19.95 -7.66
N ALA A 156 26.43 -19.10 -8.62
CA ALA A 156 26.98 -17.75 -8.72
C ALA A 156 26.47 -16.81 -7.60
N ASP A 157 25.32 -17.12 -7.00
CA ASP A 157 24.68 -16.31 -5.98
C ASP A 157 25.08 -16.76 -4.56
N TYR A 158 25.39 -18.05 -4.36
CA TYR A 158 25.70 -18.60 -3.03
C TYR A 158 27.13 -19.12 -2.87
N TYR A 159 27.88 -19.28 -3.96
CA TYR A 159 29.23 -19.88 -3.98
C TYR A 159 29.27 -21.28 -3.35
N LEU A 160 28.18 -22.03 -3.50
CA LEU A 160 28.09 -23.44 -3.13
C LEU A 160 28.38 -24.32 -4.35
N PRO A 161 29.12 -25.43 -4.21
CA PRO A 161 29.32 -26.36 -5.33
C PRO A 161 27.98 -26.90 -5.84
N THR A 162 27.79 -26.89 -7.16
CA THR A 162 26.59 -27.43 -7.81
C THR A 162 26.79 -28.85 -8.30
N GLU A 163 28.05 -29.27 -8.49
CA GLU A 163 28.41 -30.60 -8.98
C GLU A 163 29.59 -31.19 -8.21
N LEU A 164 29.50 -32.49 -7.94
CA LEU A 164 30.59 -33.30 -7.41
C LEU A 164 30.86 -34.43 -8.40
N ALA A 165 32.11 -34.58 -8.83
CA ALA A 165 32.57 -35.70 -9.64
C ALA A 165 32.89 -36.88 -8.73
N GLN A 166 32.20 -38.00 -8.95
CA GLN A 166 32.56 -39.29 -8.36
C GLN A 166 33.29 -40.14 -9.40
N THR A 167 34.48 -40.60 -9.04
CA THR A 167 35.48 -41.20 -9.95
C THR A 167 35.93 -42.58 -9.47
N GLY A 168 35.69 -42.93 -8.20
CA GLY A 168 35.97 -44.24 -7.64
C GLY A 168 35.15 -44.49 -6.37
N MET A 169 34.98 -45.75 -6.01
CA MET A 169 34.29 -46.21 -4.82
C MET A 169 35.28 -46.73 -3.77
N VAL A 170 34.84 -46.77 -2.52
CA VAL A 170 35.60 -47.43 -1.45
C VAL A 170 35.74 -48.91 -1.78
N GLY A 171 36.96 -49.43 -1.75
CA GLY A 171 37.30 -50.82 -2.04
C GLY A 171 37.68 -51.10 -3.50
N ASP A 172 37.72 -50.09 -4.36
CA ASP A 172 38.27 -50.23 -5.70
C ASP A 172 39.78 -50.53 -5.62
N VAL A 173 40.22 -51.51 -6.44
CA VAL A 173 41.63 -51.84 -6.62
C VAL A 173 42.27 -50.77 -7.50
N ILE A 174 43.39 -50.22 -7.06
CA ILE A 174 44.16 -49.21 -7.81
C ILE A 174 45.42 -49.84 -8.38
N SER A 175 45.88 -49.36 -9.54
CA SER A 175 47.11 -49.84 -10.15
C SER A 175 48.35 -49.43 -9.35
N ASP A 176 49.44 -50.19 -9.50
CA ASP A 176 50.73 -49.88 -8.87
C ASP A 176 51.24 -48.49 -9.29
N GLU A 177 50.98 -48.07 -10.54
CA GLU A 177 51.33 -46.74 -11.04
C GLU A 177 50.56 -45.63 -10.32
N THR A 178 49.26 -45.82 -10.07
CA THR A 178 48.43 -44.90 -9.27
C THR A 178 48.87 -44.88 -7.81
N ALA A 179 49.23 -46.03 -7.22
CA ALA A 179 49.71 -46.11 -5.85
C ALA A 179 51.06 -45.39 -5.68
N GLU A 180 52.00 -45.57 -6.60
CA GLU A 180 53.29 -44.85 -6.61
C GLU A 180 53.08 -43.34 -6.79
N ALA A 181 52.16 -42.92 -7.68
CA ALA A 181 51.84 -41.51 -7.87
C ALA A 181 51.25 -40.86 -6.60
N LEU A 182 50.54 -41.62 -5.76
CA LEU A 182 50.03 -41.12 -4.48
C LEU A 182 51.11 -40.88 -3.42
N TYR A 183 52.31 -41.44 -3.58
CA TYR A 183 53.44 -41.29 -2.66
C TYR A 183 54.39 -40.13 -3.01
N GLU A 184 54.13 -39.44 -4.12
CA GLU A 184 54.87 -38.22 -4.49
C GLU A 184 54.53 -37.07 -3.53
N ASP A 185 55.47 -36.14 -3.34
CA ASP A 185 55.36 -35.05 -2.37
C ASP A 185 54.11 -34.16 -2.61
N GLY A 186 53.33 -33.95 -1.55
CA GLY A 186 52.13 -33.11 -1.55
C GLY A 186 50.83 -33.85 -1.86
N TRP A 187 49.73 -33.11 -2.02
CA TRP A 187 48.43 -33.73 -2.31
C TRP A 187 48.38 -34.32 -3.71
N GLN A 188 48.24 -35.65 -3.78
CA GLN A 188 48.15 -36.42 -5.00
C GLN A 188 46.84 -37.22 -5.06
N ARG A 189 46.31 -37.42 -6.26
CA ARG A 189 45.06 -38.17 -6.47
C ARG A 189 45.19 -39.34 -7.44
N GLY A 190 46.41 -39.68 -7.85
CA GLY A 190 46.71 -40.68 -8.86
C GLY A 190 47.54 -40.10 -10.00
N VAL A 191 47.66 -40.85 -11.10
CA VAL A 191 48.43 -40.43 -12.28
C VAL A 191 47.76 -39.23 -12.95
N ASP A 192 48.55 -38.19 -13.29
CA ASP A 192 48.03 -37.01 -13.98
C ASP A 192 47.39 -37.39 -15.34
N GLY A 193 46.12 -37.03 -15.52
CA GLY A 193 45.32 -37.42 -16.69
C GLY A 193 44.88 -38.90 -16.74
N GLY A 194 45.11 -39.67 -15.68
CA GLY A 194 44.65 -41.06 -15.55
C GLY A 194 43.16 -41.17 -15.16
N ASP A 195 42.60 -42.37 -15.39
CA ASP A 195 41.19 -42.67 -15.07
C ASP A 195 40.98 -43.08 -13.59
N GLU A 196 42.04 -43.48 -12.89
CA GLU A 196 42.02 -43.91 -11.49
C GLU A 196 42.29 -42.71 -10.57
N ILE A 197 41.22 -42.06 -10.10
CA ILE A 197 41.31 -40.92 -9.19
C ILE A 197 40.90 -41.34 -7.78
N VAL A 198 41.79 -41.11 -6.83
CA VAL A 198 41.67 -41.55 -5.44
C VAL A 198 41.47 -40.36 -4.50
N GLY A 199 40.63 -40.54 -3.49
CA GLY A 199 40.45 -39.60 -2.40
C GLY A 199 39.42 -38.50 -2.64
N VAL A 200 39.08 -37.85 -1.54
CA VAL A 200 38.13 -36.75 -1.43
C VAL A 200 38.90 -35.43 -1.55
N ASP A 201 38.58 -34.61 -2.56
CA ASP A 201 39.09 -33.25 -2.77
C ASP A 201 37.91 -32.28 -2.92
N VAL A 202 37.41 -31.79 -1.80
CA VAL A 202 36.22 -30.94 -1.75
C VAL A 202 36.65 -29.52 -1.44
N ASP A 203 36.42 -28.63 -2.40
CA ASP A 203 36.63 -27.20 -2.25
C ASP A 203 35.30 -26.45 -2.06
N ILE A 204 35.00 -26.06 -0.82
CA ILE A 204 33.85 -25.24 -0.47
C ILE A 204 34.29 -23.78 -0.38
N ILE A 205 33.85 -22.96 -1.34
CA ILE A 205 34.14 -21.52 -1.34
C ILE A 205 33.38 -20.82 -0.21
N ASN A 206 32.12 -21.20 0.02
CA ASN A 206 31.28 -20.63 1.07
C ASN A 206 30.56 -21.72 1.87
N SER A 207 30.95 -21.90 3.12
CA SER A 207 30.29 -22.76 4.11
C SER A 207 29.48 -21.96 5.14
N GLY A 208 29.52 -20.64 5.04
CA GLY A 208 28.85 -19.70 5.93
C GLY A 208 29.48 -18.31 5.85
N THR A 209 28.72 -17.31 6.29
CA THR A 209 29.15 -15.90 6.26
C THR A 209 29.18 -15.31 7.66
N VAL A 210 30.18 -14.49 7.94
CA VAL A 210 30.25 -13.69 9.18
C VAL A 210 30.33 -12.21 8.85
N ALA A 211 29.69 -11.37 9.66
CA ALA A 211 29.70 -9.93 9.43
C ALA A 211 31.11 -9.35 9.59
N ASN A 212 31.54 -8.52 8.65
CA ASN A 212 32.85 -7.87 8.69
C ASN A 212 32.72 -6.44 9.22
N THR A 213 33.12 -6.23 10.47
CA THR A 213 33.03 -4.91 11.15
C THR A 213 33.98 -3.87 10.57
N ASP A 214 35.14 -4.28 10.05
CA ASP A 214 36.15 -3.38 9.50
C ASP A 214 35.69 -2.77 8.17
N ARG A 215 34.81 -3.49 7.46
CA ARG A 215 34.22 -3.08 6.18
C ARG A 215 32.77 -2.63 6.31
N ALA A 216 32.29 -2.38 7.53
CA ALA A 216 30.92 -1.98 7.78
C ALA A 216 30.52 -0.67 7.06
N TYR A 217 31.48 0.20 6.69
CA TYR A 217 31.21 1.39 5.86
C TYR A 217 30.67 1.07 4.45
N LEU A 218 30.73 -0.18 4.01
CA LEU A 218 30.13 -0.66 2.76
C LEU A 218 28.67 -1.08 2.94
N ASN A 219 28.20 -1.25 4.18
CA ASN A 219 26.82 -1.61 4.46
C ASN A 219 25.90 -0.49 3.97
N GLY A 220 24.68 -0.86 3.59
CA GLY A 220 23.75 0.14 3.07
C GLY A 220 22.39 -0.44 2.75
N ILE A 221 21.48 0.47 2.42
CA ILE A 221 20.14 0.13 2.01
C ILE A 221 19.70 1.04 0.86
N GLU A 222 19.04 0.45 -0.11
CA GLU A 222 18.46 1.15 -1.26
C GLU A 222 16.99 0.81 -1.36
N ARG A 223 16.16 1.81 -1.69
CA ARG A 223 14.73 1.65 -1.96
C ARG A 223 14.46 2.13 -3.38
N GLN A 224 13.69 1.37 -4.13
CA GLN A 224 13.17 1.77 -5.42
C GLN A 224 11.67 1.42 -5.51
N GLU A 225 10.88 2.34 -6.05
CA GLU A 225 9.44 2.20 -6.27
C GLU A 225 9.09 2.42 -7.74
N ASN A 226 8.34 1.49 -8.31
CA ASN A 226 7.86 1.58 -9.67
C ASN A 226 6.33 1.49 -9.67
N VAL A 227 5.68 2.60 -9.98
CA VAL A 227 4.21 2.68 -10.07
C VAL A 227 3.79 2.68 -11.54
N THR A 228 2.85 1.81 -11.88
CA THR A 228 2.21 1.77 -13.20
C THR A 228 0.75 2.21 -13.06
N MET A 229 0.39 3.27 -13.78
CA MET A 229 -0.95 3.87 -13.75
C MET A 229 -1.75 3.51 -15.01
N ARG A 230 -3.04 3.20 -14.86
CA ARG A 230 -3.99 2.95 -15.97
C ARG A 230 -5.10 3.99 -16.02
N SER A 231 -5.84 4.04 -17.13
CA SER A 231 -6.98 4.95 -17.32
C SER A 231 -8.30 4.20 -17.18
N VAL A 232 -9.20 4.72 -16.36
CA VAL A 232 -10.57 4.22 -16.23
C VAL A 232 -11.54 5.28 -16.69
N PHE A 233 -12.51 4.87 -17.52
CA PHE A 233 -13.58 5.74 -17.99
C PHE A 233 -14.91 5.28 -17.44
N SER A 234 -15.79 6.24 -17.13
CA SER A 234 -17.18 5.95 -16.82
C SER A 234 -18.12 6.94 -17.49
N LEU A 235 -19.26 6.45 -17.95
CA LEU A 235 -20.34 7.27 -18.49
C LEU A 235 -21.56 7.09 -17.60
N SER A 236 -22.07 8.19 -17.04
CA SER A 236 -23.16 8.16 -16.07
C SER A 236 -24.28 9.14 -16.43
N LYS A 237 -25.52 8.68 -16.31
CA LYS A 237 -26.73 9.50 -16.28
C LYS A 237 -27.17 9.72 -14.83
N VAL A 238 -27.31 10.97 -14.43
CA VAL A 238 -27.82 11.36 -13.10
C VAL A 238 -29.17 12.01 -13.29
N ASP A 239 -30.18 11.49 -12.60
CA ASP A 239 -31.53 12.04 -12.50
C ASP A 239 -31.79 12.44 -11.04
N GLN A 240 -32.23 13.66 -10.81
CA GLN A 240 -32.61 14.16 -9.48
C GLN A 240 -33.99 14.79 -9.54
N GLU A 241 -34.87 14.38 -8.64
CA GLU A 241 -36.21 14.91 -8.50
C GLU A 241 -36.39 15.55 -7.13
N LEU A 242 -36.95 16.75 -7.08
CA LEU A 242 -37.28 17.48 -5.86
C LEU A 242 -38.77 17.74 -5.87
N TYR A 243 -39.44 17.42 -4.78
CA TYR A 243 -40.85 17.69 -4.57
C TYR A 243 -41.03 18.53 -3.30
N SER A 244 -42.00 19.45 -3.30
CA SER A 244 -42.38 20.19 -2.10
C SER A 244 -43.87 20.48 -2.10
N ASN A 245 -44.54 20.24 -0.98
CA ASN A 245 -45.92 20.64 -0.74
C ASN A 245 -45.99 21.66 0.43
N ASP A 246 -47.17 21.88 1.00
CA ASP A 246 -47.39 22.81 2.12
C ASP A 246 -46.72 22.39 3.44
N SER A 247 -46.40 21.12 3.61
CA SER A 247 -46.02 20.50 4.90
C SER A 247 -44.65 19.80 4.90
N GLN A 248 -44.17 19.35 3.75
CA GLN A 248 -42.92 18.59 3.61
C GLN A 248 -42.26 18.80 2.24
N ALA A 249 -40.97 18.48 2.16
CA ALA A 249 -40.21 18.41 0.93
C ALA A 249 -39.42 17.09 0.85
N SER A 250 -39.22 16.58 -0.36
CA SER A 250 -38.48 15.35 -0.61
C SER A 250 -37.54 15.47 -1.80
N ILE A 251 -36.49 14.66 -1.80
CA ILE A 251 -35.53 14.58 -2.89
C ILE A 251 -35.27 13.11 -3.24
N ALA A 252 -35.31 12.76 -4.51
CA ALA A 252 -34.88 11.48 -5.03
C ALA A 252 -33.70 11.68 -5.98
N ARG A 253 -32.71 10.78 -5.92
CA ARG A 253 -31.57 10.79 -6.85
C ARG A 253 -31.36 9.39 -7.39
N THR A 254 -31.22 9.27 -8.69
CA THR A 254 -30.83 8.04 -9.36
C THR A 254 -29.66 8.29 -10.30
N THR A 255 -28.57 7.53 -10.13
CA THR A 255 -27.45 7.46 -11.07
C THR A 255 -27.48 6.10 -11.76
N ARG A 256 -27.27 6.09 -13.08
CA ARG A 256 -26.99 4.88 -13.87
C ARG A 256 -25.76 5.11 -14.69
N GLY A 257 -24.86 4.15 -14.78
CA GLY A 257 -23.64 4.30 -15.53
C GLY A 257 -23.05 2.99 -15.98
N ILE A 258 -21.98 3.12 -16.76
CA ILE A 258 -21.12 2.03 -17.21
C ILE A 258 -19.69 2.46 -16.91
N VAL A 259 -18.90 1.52 -16.41
CA VAL A 259 -17.47 1.67 -16.16
C VAL A 259 -16.73 0.75 -17.13
N LEU A 260 -15.69 1.29 -17.77
CA LEU A 260 -14.81 0.49 -18.63
C LEU A 260 -13.79 -0.24 -17.75
N LEU A 261 -13.93 -1.56 -17.71
CA LEU A 261 -13.07 -2.49 -16.97
C LEU A 261 -12.00 -3.09 -17.89
N ASP A 262 -10.85 -3.44 -17.33
CA ASP A 262 -9.82 -4.22 -18.01
C ASP A 262 -10.28 -5.67 -18.23
N GLU A 263 -9.61 -6.40 -19.13
CA GLU A 263 -9.98 -7.77 -19.52
C GLU A 263 -10.05 -8.74 -18.34
N ASP A 264 -9.11 -8.63 -17.40
CA ASP A 264 -8.98 -9.45 -16.19
C ASP A 264 -9.97 -9.07 -15.07
N GLU A 265 -10.73 -7.99 -15.23
CA GLU A 265 -11.74 -7.51 -14.26
C GLU A 265 -13.17 -7.90 -14.64
N TRP A 266 -13.37 -8.45 -15.84
CA TRP A 266 -14.66 -8.93 -16.32
C TRP A 266 -15.01 -10.29 -15.69
N SER A 267 -15.57 -10.25 -14.48
CA SER A 267 -16.24 -11.40 -13.87
C SER A 267 -17.73 -11.48 -14.29
N ARG A 268 -18.36 -12.63 -14.00
CA ARG A 268 -19.81 -12.79 -14.19
C ARG A 268 -20.58 -11.76 -13.36
N GLU A 269 -20.13 -11.51 -12.14
CA GLU A 269 -20.69 -10.56 -11.18
C GLU A 269 -20.54 -9.13 -11.69
N ALA A 270 -19.39 -8.78 -12.27
CA ALA A 270 -19.16 -7.49 -12.91
C ALA A 270 -20.13 -7.25 -14.07
N ALA A 271 -20.26 -8.23 -14.97
CA ALA A 271 -21.21 -8.15 -16.09
C ALA A 271 -22.66 -8.01 -15.62
N LEU A 272 -23.07 -8.79 -14.61
CA LEU A 272 -24.41 -8.72 -14.03
C LEU A 272 -24.66 -7.36 -13.36
N LEU A 273 -23.70 -6.80 -12.62
CA LEU A 273 -23.85 -5.50 -11.96
C LEU A 273 -24.05 -4.37 -12.97
N GLN A 274 -23.25 -4.35 -14.05
CA GLN A 274 -23.39 -3.35 -15.11
C GLN A 274 -24.75 -3.45 -15.82
N LEU A 275 -25.25 -4.66 -16.09
CA LEU A 275 -26.58 -4.86 -16.69
C LEU A 275 -27.72 -4.50 -15.71
N ALA A 276 -27.59 -4.91 -14.45
CA ALA A 276 -28.57 -4.66 -13.40
C ALA A 276 -28.85 -3.16 -13.22
N ALA A 277 -27.82 -2.32 -13.32
CA ALA A 277 -27.96 -0.87 -13.20
C ALA A 277 -28.99 -0.24 -14.17
N TRP A 278 -29.17 -0.82 -15.36
CA TRP A 278 -30.10 -0.30 -16.36
C TRP A 278 -31.54 -0.79 -16.18
N VAL A 279 -31.74 -1.93 -15.54
CA VAL A 279 -33.07 -2.51 -15.27
C VAL A 279 -33.63 -2.13 -13.91
N LEU A 280 -32.77 -1.77 -12.95
CA LEU A 280 -33.22 -1.36 -11.62
C LEU A 280 -34.06 -0.08 -11.66
N PRO A 281 -35.13 0.00 -10.85
CA PRO A 281 -36.06 1.11 -10.87
C PRO A 281 -35.40 2.41 -10.39
N LYS A 282 -35.90 3.55 -10.88
CA LYS A 282 -35.52 4.87 -10.34
C LYS A 282 -36.01 5.01 -8.91
N ALA A 283 -35.24 5.70 -8.07
CA ALA A 283 -35.76 6.20 -6.80
C ALA A 283 -36.92 7.17 -7.07
N ASN A 284 -38.03 6.96 -6.38
CA ASN A 284 -39.18 7.84 -6.42
C ASN A 284 -39.48 8.33 -4.99
N ALA A 285 -39.56 9.64 -4.83
CA ALA A 285 -39.90 10.29 -3.57
C ALA A 285 -41.09 11.25 -3.73
N LYS A 286 -41.94 11.06 -4.74
CA LYS A 286 -43.10 11.92 -4.98
C LYS A 286 -43.97 12.03 -3.72
N LEU A 287 -44.31 13.26 -3.36
CA LEU A 287 -45.20 13.57 -2.25
C LEU A 287 -46.65 13.61 -2.72
N GLU A 288 -47.57 13.37 -1.79
CA GLU A 288 -48.97 13.67 -2.02
C GLU A 288 -49.18 15.19 -2.14
N ALA A 289 -50.14 15.58 -2.97
CA ALA A 289 -50.57 16.97 -3.14
C ALA A 289 -51.01 17.56 -1.80
N GLY A 290 -50.54 18.78 -1.50
CA GLY A 290 -50.93 19.52 -0.30
C GLY A 290 -52.31 20.16 -0.44
N SER A 291 -52.86 20.62 0.68
CA SER A 291 -54.12 21.38 0.69
C SER A 291 -53.92 22.88 0.44
N GLY A 292 -52.69 23.37 0.61
CA GLY A 292 -52.27 24.74 0.34
C GLY A 292 -51.23 24.86 -0.77
N ALA A 293 -50.76 26.09 -1.02
CA ALA A 293 -49.66 26.35 -1.94
C ALA A 293 -48.36 25.68 -1.45
N PRO A 294 -47.52 25.15 -2.36
CA PRO A 294 -46.27 24.49 -1.98
C PRO A 294 -45.31 25.47 -1.31
N ASN A 295 -44.66 25.03 -0.22
CA ASN A 295 -43.66 25.83 0.46
C ASN A 295 -42.28 25.64 -0.23
N LEU A 296 -41.78 26.70 -0.86
CA LEU A 296 -40.49 26.68 -1.56
C LEU A 296 -39.28 27.00 -0.66
N GLN A 297 -39.52 27.34 0.61
CA GLN A 297 -38.46 27.52 1.62
C GLN A 297 -38.03 26.15 2.17
N ILE A 298 -37.29 25.41 1.34
CA ILE A 298 -36.83 24.07 1.68
C ILE A 298 -35.57 24.16 2.54
N SER A 299 -35.54 23.38 3.63
CA SER A 299 -34.39 23.30 4.52
C SER A 299 -33.12 22.87 3.78
N ASN A 300 -32.00 23.58 4.02
CA ASN A 300 -30.69 23.21 3.49
C ASN A 300 -30.25 21.80 3.90
N ASN A 301 -30.73 21.32 5.05
CA ASN A 301 -30.42 19.99 5.57
C ASN A 301 -30.88 18.88 4.61
N LEU A 302 -31.90 19.08 3.77
CA LEU A 302 -32.34 18.08 2.79
C LEU A 302 -31.28 17.88 1.70
N PHE A 303 -30.74 18.98 1.18
CA PHE A 303 -29.68 18.96 0.17
C PHE A 303 -28.36 18.48 0.76
N TYR A 304 -28.06 18.84 2.01
CA TYR A 304 -26.89 18.28 2.72
C TYR A 304 -27.04 16.78 2.96
N ALA A 305 -28.21 16.30 3.40
CA ALA A 305 -28.46 14.87 3.60
C ALA A 305 -28.28 14.06 2.31
N ALA A 306 -28.77 14.57 1.17
CA ALA A 306 -28.57 13.94 -0.14
C ALA A 306 -27.10 13.95 -0.62
N ASN A 307 -26.29 14.92 -0.17
CA ASN A 307 -24.87 15.03 -0.50
C ASN A 307 -23.93 14.38 0.53
N ASN A 308 -24.48 14.01 1.69
CA ASN A 308 -23.83 13.26 2.75
C ASN A 308 -24.03 11.75 2.61
N GLN A 309 -24.76 11.28 1.59
CA GLN A 309 -24.85 9.86 1.28
C GLN A 309 -23.43 9.27 1.21
N TRP A 310 -23.21 8.20 1.99
CA TRP A 310 -21.95 7.50 1.98
C TRP A 310 -21.81 6.69 0.69
N THR A 311 -20.66 6.82 0.05
CA THR A 311 -20.26 6.04 -1.11
C THR A 311 -18.86 5.50 -0.83
N PRO A 312 -18.54 4.26 -1.24
CA PRO A 312 -17.20 3.73 -1.08
C PRO A 312 -16.13 4.66 -1.67
N GLU A 313 -15.04 4.86 -0.92
CA GLU A 313 -13.93 5.73 -1.33
C GLU A 313 -13.24 5.17 -2.58
N ASN A 314 -12.73 6.07 -3.45
CA ASN A 314 -12.03 5.75 -4.70
C ASN A 314 -12.77 4.77 -5.63
N SER A 315 -14.10 4.79 -5.61
CA SER A 315 -14.95 3.82 -6.30
C SER A 315 -15.77 4.44 -7.43
N PHE A 316 -16.16 3.61 -8.40
CA PHE A 316 -16.91 4.01 -9.58
C PHE A 316 -18.36 3.53 -9.50
N THR A 317 -19.29 4.48 -9.58
CA THR A 317 -20.73 4.26 -9.47
C THR A 317 -21.28 3.75 -10.79
N VAL A 318 -21.96 2.60 -10.75
CA VAL A 318 -22.74 2.07 -11.88
C VAL A 318 -24.22 2.30 -11.60
N PHE A 319 -24.66 2.15 -10.37
CA PHE A 319 -26.03 2.45 -9.96
C PHE A 319 -26.06 3.11 -8.60
N GLN A 320 -26.90 4.10 -8.43
CA GLN A 320 -27.20 4.67 -7.12
C GLN A 320 -28.65 5.09 -7.13
N ALA A 321 -29.40 4.77 -6.09
CA ALA A 321 -30.78 5.19 -5.94
C ALA A 321 -31.04 5.53 -4.48
N GLY A 322 -31.46 6.75 -4.20
CA GLY A 322 -31.74 7.18 -2.84
C GLY A 322 -32.82 8.25 -2.77
N ARG A 323 -33.42 8.36 -1.58
CA ARG A 323 -34.51 9.26 -1.27
C ARG A 323 -34.30 9.93 0.08
N GLY A 324 -34.69 11.18 0.19
CA GLY A 324 -34.68 11.92 1.44
C GLY A 324 -35.90 12.81 1.62
N TYR A 325 -36.15 13.19 2.87
CA TYR A 325 -37.35 13.89 3.31
C TYR A 325 -37.01 14.91 4.40
N VAL A 326 -37.77 16.00 4.44
CA VAL A 326 -37.75 17.00 5.51
C VAL A 326 -39.15 17.58 5.70
N ASP A 327 -39.53 17.81 6.95
CA ASP A 327 -40.76 18.51 7.29
C ASP A 327 -40.53 20.03 7.26
N HIS A 328 -41.50 20.77 6.73
CA HIS A 328 -41.51 22.22 6.82
C HIS A 328 -41.84 22.63 8.25
N PRO A 329 -41.03 23.49 8.88
CA PRO A 329 -41.31 23.88 10.25
C PRO A 329 -42.51 24.84 10.27
N LYS A 330 -43.41 24.64 11.24
CA LYS A 330 -44.60 25.49 11.43
C LYS A 330 -44.26 26.96 11.72
N THR A 331 -43.07 27.22 12.23
CA THR A 331 -42.55 28.56 12.51
C THR A 331 -41.10 28.66 12.02
N PRO A 332 -40.66 29.82 11.50
CA PRO A 332 -39.27 30.00 11.09
C PRO A 332 -38.27 29.71 12.23
N PRO A 333 -37.26 28.85 12.00
CA PRO A 333 -36.18 28.57 12.94
C PRO A 333 -35.44 29.85 13.33
N ARG A 334 -35.19 30.04 14.63
CA ARG A 334 -34.47 31.21 15.17
C ARG A 334 -32.98 30.97 15.25
N ASN A 335 -32.57 29.70 15.27
CA ASN A 335 -31.18 29.28 15.37
C ASN A 335 -30.96 27.97 14.62
N ILE A 336 -29.69 27.60 14.46
CA ILE A 336 -29.31 26.41 13.71
C ILE A 336 -29.78 25.10 14.36
N THR A 337 -29.97 25.07 15.69
CA THR A 337 -30.49 23.89 16.40
C THR A 337 -32.00 23.67 16.22
N GLU A 338 -32.73 24.71 15.79
CA GLU A 338 -34.16 24.65 15.46
C GLU A 338 -34.40 24.31 13.99
N THR A 339 -33.35 24.17 13.16
CA THR A 339 -33.53 23.76 11.77
C THR A 339 -34.03 22.31 11.69
N PRO A 340 -35.02 22.01 10.83
CA PRO A 340 -35.58 20.67 10.75
C PRO A 340 -34.51 19.67 10.29
N ALA A 341 -34.48 18.51 10.95
CA ALA A 341 -33.61 17.42 10.56
C ALA A 341 -34.11 16.79 9.25
N SER A 342 -33.19 16.39 8.39
CA SER A 342 -33.48 15.69 7.15
C SER A 342 -32.88 14.30 7.18
N TYR A 343 -33.58 13.38 6.53
CA TYR A 343 -33.15 11.99 6.40
C TYR A 343 -32.89 11.69 4.95
N TYR A 344 -31.89 10.86 4.65
CA TYR A 344 -31.66 10.37 3.30
C TYR A 344 -31.15 8.93 3.37
N ASN A 345 -31.76 8.04 2.60
CA ASN A 345 -31.38 6.63 2.50
C ASN A 345 -31.19 6.25 1.05
N GLY A 346 -30.18 5.46 0.75
CA GLY A 346 -29.91 5.03 -0.61
C GLY A 346 -29.13 3.74 -0.69
N PHE A 347 -29.29 3.12 -1.85
CA PHE A 347 -28.54 1.97 -2.29
C PHE A 347 -27.54 2.41 -3.37
N TRP A 348 -26.39 1.76 -3.40
CA TRP A 348 -25.29 2.02 -4.32
C TRP A 348 -24.73 0.69 -4.81
N MET A 349 -24.36 0.65 -6.09
CA MET A 349 -23.61 -0.42 -6.71
C MET A 349 -22.54 0.17 -7.60
N GLY A 350 -21.39 -0.48 -7.62
CA GLY A 350 -20.30 -0.02 -8.45
C GLY A 350 -19.10 -0.94 -8.36
N PHE A 351 -17.95 -0.35 -8.65
CA PHE A 351 -16.66 -1.03 -8.61
C PHE A 351 -15.72 -0.31 -7.65
N SER A 352 -15.08 -1.08 -6.78
CA SER A 352 -14.08 -0.58 -5.85
C SER A 352 -12.72 -1.21 -6.13
N PRO A 353 -11.63 -0.44 -6.00
CA PRO A 353 -10.29 -1.01 -6.08
C PRO A 353 -10.04 -1.93 -4.89
N VAL A 354 -9.49 -3.11 -5.16
CA VAL A 354 -8.95 -4.07 -4.19
C VAL A 354 -7.49 -4.34 -4.53
N ARG A 355 -6.65 -4.38 -3.51
CA ARG A 355 -5.19 -4.59 -3.60
C ARG A 355 -4.86 -6.04 -3.27
N SER A 356 -4.15 -6.72 -4.16
CA SER A 356 -3.47 -7.99 -3.85
C SER A 356 -1.98 -7.72 -3.66
N ILE A 357 -1.38 -8.29 -2.61
CA ILE A 357 0.03 -8.08 -2.27
C ILE A 357 0.78 -9.41 -2.38
N GLU A 358 1.92 -9.38 -3.05
CA GLU A 358 2.88 -10.49 -3.14
C GLU A 358 4.26 -9.99 -2.70
N THR A 359 4.90 -10.71 -1.78
CA THR A 359 6.25 -10.39 -1.31
C THR A 359 7.21 -11.49 -1.72
N THR A 360 8.31 -11.12 -2.38
CA THR A 360 9.41 -12.02 -2.73
C THR A 360 10.70 -11.53 -2.10
N THR A 361 11.46 -12.42 -1.49
CA THR A 361 12.79 -12.13 -0.96
C THR A 361 13.83 -12.98 -1.69
N THR A 362 14.86 -12.34 -2.22
CA THR A 362 15.99 -12.98 -2.86
C THR A 362 17.28 -12.52 -2.19
N SER A 363 18.20 -13.45 -1.94
CA SER A 363 19.52 -13.13 -1.40
C SER A 363 20.62 -13.69 -2.29
N TRP A 364 21.74 -12.98 -2.36
CA TRP A 364 22.92 -13.40 -3.11
C TRP A 364 24.18 -12.78 -2.50
N LEU A 365 25.34 -13.30 -2.89
CA LEU A 365 26.66 -12.85 -2.49
C LEU A 365 27.41 -12.30 -3.69
N GLU A 366 28.25 -11.29 -3.46
CA GLU A 366 29.18 -10.77 -4.45
C GLU A 366 30.58 -10.79 -3.84
N ALA A 367 31.47 -11.63 -4.37
CA ALA A 367 32.87 -11.63 -3.97
C ALA A 367 33.52 -10.28 -4.33
N THR A 368 34.20 -9.67 -3.37
CA THR A 368 34.82 -8.32 -3.50
C THR A 368 36.33 -8.32 -3.35
N GLY A 369 36.92 -9.49 -3.10
CA GLY A 369 38.37 -9.67 -3.01
C GLY A 369 38.76 -11.12 -3.26
N ASP A 370 40.07 -11.35 -3.29
CA ASP A 370 40.63 -12.68 -3.46
C ASP A 370 40.37 -13.55 -2.22
N ARG A 371 40.26 -14.85 -2.44
CA ARG A 371 40.19 -15.86 -1.38
C ARG A 371 41.57 -16.01 -0.75
N VAL A 372 41.62 -15.97 0.58
CA VAL A 372 42.87 -16.02 1.37
C VAL A 372 42.78 -17.14 2.39
N THR A 373 43.86 -17.90 2.50
CA THR A 373 44.06 -18.96 3.49
C THR A 373 44.24 -18.34 4.90
N THR A 374 43.37 -18.68 5.86
CA THR A 374 43.37 -18.08 7.21
C THR A 374 44.18 -18.88 8.23
N SER A 375 44.24 -20.19 8.08
CA SER A 375 45.17 -21.08 8.76
C SER A 375 46.15 -21.61 7.74
N GLY A 376 47.46 -21.63 8.03
CA GLY A 376 48.42 -22.33 7.16
C GLY A 376 47.87 -23.73 6.83
N PRO A 377 47.94 -24.19 5.57
CA PRO A 377 47.34 -25.46 5.17
C PRO A 377 47.88 -26.55 6.10
N TYR A 378 46.98 -27.20 6.84
CA TYR A 378 47.37 -28.35 7.64
C TYR A 378 47.37 -29.53 6.70
N PHE A 379 48.54 -29.85 6.17
CA PHE A 379 48.76 -31.03 5.35
C PHE A 379 49.65 -32.00 6.11
N SER A 380 49.20 -33.24 6.21
CA SER A 380 49.97 -34.33 6.76
C SER A 380 49.78 -35.56 5.89
N GLU A 381 50.88 -36.23 5.61
CA GLU A 381 50.92 -37.50 4.90
C GLU A 381 51.83 -38.47 5.65
N GLY A 382 51.61 -39.77 5.50
CA GLY A 382 52.48 -40.76 6.08
C GLY A 382 51.88 -42.16 6.14
N GLY A 383 52.76 -43.16 6.16
CA GLY A 383 52.41 -44.53 6.45
C GLY A 383 52.60 -44.92 7.91
N ILE A 384 52.12 -46.11 8.28
CA ILE A 384 52.27 -46.68 9.64
C ILE A 384 53.75 -46.79 10.07
N ASP A 385 54.68 -46.90 9.11
CA ASP A 385 56.12 -47.05 9.36
C ASP A 385 56.91 -45.73 9.45
N ASP A 386 56.30 -44.58 9.10
CA ASP A 386 56.98 -43.27 9.03
C ASP A 386 56.85 -42.41 10.30
N GLY A 387 56.38 -42.99 11.41
CA GLY A 387 56.17 -42.28 12.67
C GLY A 387 54.92 -41.39 12.70
N PHE A 388 53.99 -41.61 11.75
CA PHE A 388 52.67 -41.00 11.75
C PHE A 388 51.80 -41.66 12.84
N GLU A 389 51.70 -41.00 14.01
CA GLU A 389 50.80 -41.45 15.08
C GLU A 389 49.34 -41.19 14.67
N LEU A 390 48.69 -42.17 14.04
CA LEU A 390 47.24 -42.19 13.87
C LEU A 390 46.59 -42.53 15.23
N PRO A 391 45.93 -41.58 15.93
CA PRO A 391 45.23 -41.90 17.17
C PRO A 391 44.04 -42.79 16.85
N ASN A 392 44.03 -44.07 17.27
CA ASN A 392 42.94 -45.06 17.12
C ASN A 392 41.84 -44.63 16.14
N SER A 393 42.20 -44.52 14.86
CA SER A 393 41.38 -43.85 13.86
C SER A 393 40.62 -44.90 13.06
N SER A 394 39.31 -44.75 13.04
CA SER A 394 38.41 -45.63 12.31
C SER A 394 37.64 -44.82 11.28
N ILE A 395 37.56 -45.32 10.05
CA ILE A 395 36.63 -44.79 9.06
C ILE A 395 35.30 -45.47 9.31
N THR A 396 34.28 -44.69 9.64
CA THR A 396 32.90 -45.19 9.74
C THR A 396 32.21 -44.96 8.41
N ILE A 397 31.89 -46.04 7.72
CA ILE A 397 31.09 -46.03 6.49
C ILE A 397 29.65 -46.28 6.91
N ILE A 398 28.79 -45.31 6.63
CA ILE A 398 27.35 -45.43 6.83
C ILE A 398 26.76 -45.69 5.45
N ASP A 399 26.31 -46.92 5.21
CA ASP A 399 25.53 -47.25 4.02
C ASP A 399 24.05 -46.99 4.32
N GLU A 400 23.57 -45.83 3.88
CA GLU A 400 22.20 -45.38 4.13
C GLU A 400 21.15 -46.18 3.34
N ILE A 401 21.55 -46.90 2.28
CA ILE A 401 20.66 -47.73 1.45
C ILE A 401 20.48 -49.11 2.08
N LEU A 402 21.54 -49.68 2.66
CA LEU A 402 21.52 -50.98 3.33
C LEU A 402 21.23 -50.89 4.84
N GLY A 403 21.30 -49.69 5.43
CA GLY A 403 21.10 -49.47 6.86
C GLY A 403 22.21 -50.06 7.72
N GLU A 404 23.40 -50.27 7.15
CA GLU A 404 24.55 -50.89 7.80
C GLU A 404 25.63 -49.85 8.12
N ILE A 405 26.18 -49.92 9.33
CA ILE A 405 27.33 -49.12 9.74
C ILE A 405 28.54 -50.06 9.76
N SER A 406 29.45 -49.88 8.80
CA SER A 406 30.71 -50.61 8.72
C SER A 406 31.84 -49.72 9.21
N GLN A 407 32.53 -50.15 10.26
CA GLN A 407 33.69 -49.42 10.80
C GLN A 407 34.96 -50.13 10.37
N ILE A 408 35.78 -49.46 9.56
CA ILE A 408 37.10 -49.95 9.14
C ILE A 408 38.13 -49.34 10.09
N GLU A 409 38.73 -50.18 10.92
CA GLU A 409 39.88 -49.79 11.74
C GLU A 409 41.12 -49.69 10.84
N LEU A 410 41.61 -48.46 10.65
CA LEU A 410 42.75 -48.21 9.77
C LEU A 410 44.04 -48.87 10.29
N SER A 411 44.13 -49.13 11.59
CA SER A 411 45.28 -49.79 12.23
C SER A 411 45.51 -51.24 11.78
N ASN A 412 44.52 -51.88 11.16
CA ASN A 412 44.60 -53.28 10.73
C ASN A 412 44.94 -53.45 9.23
N ILE A 413 45.17 -52.34 8.52
CA ILE A 413 45.51 -52.34 7.10
C ILE A 413 47.04 -52.29 6.96
N ASN A 414 47.62 -53.29 6.32
CA ASN A 414 49.05 -53.32 5.99
C ASN A 414 49.36 -52.32 4.87
N ASN A 415 50.57 -51.75 4.87
CA ASN A 415 51.02 -50.72 3.92
C ASN A 415 50.04 -49.53 3.79
N LEU A 416 49.36 -49.19 4.89
CA LEU A 416 48.46 -48.04 4.91
C LEU A 416 49.25 -46.76 4.64
N TYR A 417 48.75 -45.95 3.72
CA TYR A 417 49.20 -44.60 3.45
C TYR A 417 48.00 -43.65 3.45
N VAL A 418 48.11 -42.56 4.21
CA VAL A 418 47.06 -41.57 4.39
C VAL A 418 47.60 -40.19 4.02
N GLN A 419 46.82 -39.43 3.24
CA GLN A 419 47.01 -38.00 3.05
C GLN A 419 45.81 -37.28 3.67
N SER A 420 46.05 -36.26 4.48
CA SER A 420 45.01 -35.43 5.09
C SER A 420 45.41 -33.95 5.02
N GLY A 421 44.63 -33.18 4.29
CA GLY A 421 44.73 -31.74 4.12
C GLY A 421 43.46 -31.04 4.59
N LEU A 422 43.61 -30.02 5.44
CA LEU A 422 42.54 -29.05 5.72
C LEU A 422 43.08 -27.64 5.55
N GLU A 423 42.47 -26.89 4.65
CA GLU A 423 42.74 -25.48 4.44
C GLU A 423 41.48 -24.68 4.78
N LEU A 424 41.57 -23.78 5.75
CA LEU A 424 40.51 -22.81 6.01
C LEU A 424 40.79 -21.55 5.22
N THR A 425 39.75 -21.03 4.59
CA THR A 425 39.84 -19.86 3.72
C THR A 425 38.80 -18.83 4.11
N THR A 426 39.14 -17.57 3.90
CA THR A 426 38.21 -16.45 3.99
C THR A 426 38.20 -15.71 2.68
N GLN A 427 37.04 -15.22 2.28
CA GLN A 427 36.92 -14.34 1.12
C GLN A 427 35.97 -13.19 1.43
N ASN A 428 36.48 -11.98 1.20
CA ASN A 428 35.72 -10.75 1.33
C ASN A 428 34.53 -10.75 0.36
N ALA A 429 33.31 -10.51 0.85
CA ALA A 429 32.10 -10.44 0.03
C ALA A 429 31.11 -9.37 0.50
N LEU A 430 30.09 -9.12 -0.32
CA LEU A 430 28.89 -8.38 0.03
C LEU A 430 27.69 -9.32 -0.04
N ALA A 431 26.98 -9.46 1.06
CA ALA A 431 25.69 -10.12 1.10
C ALA A 431 24.60 -9.12 0.76
N TYR A 432 23.74 -9.51 -0.17
CA TYR A 432 22.57 -8.74 -0.56
C TYR A 432 21.30 -9.49 -0.18
N ALA A 433 20.31 -8.75 0.27
CA ALA A 433 18.95 -9.23 0.46
C ALA A 433 18.00 -8.22 -0.17
N ALA A 434 17.37 -8.60 -1.28
CA ALA A 434 16.34 -7.80 -1.92
C ALA A 434 14.96 -8.33 -1.53
N THR A 435 14.14 -7.49 -0.90
CA THR A 435 12.72 -7.77 -0.68
C THR A 435 11.92 -6.91 -1.64
N THR A 436 11.10 -7.55 -2.46
CA THR A 436 10.21 -6.88 -3.41
C THR A 436 8.76 -7.12 -3.01
N GLU A 437 8.01 -6.06 -2.78
CA GLU A 437 6.56 -6.12 -2.60
C GLU A 437 5.86 -5.63 -3.87
N THR A 438 5.07 -6.51 -4.47
CA THR A 438 4.24 -6.21 -5.64
C THR A 438 2.79 -6.09 -5.23
N SER A 439 2.24 -4.88 -5.39
CA SER A 439 0.85 -4.55 -5.15
C SER A 439 0.09 -4.39 -6.47
N ARG A 440 -0.95 -5.18 -6.70
CA ARG A 440 -1.80 -5.09 -7.91
C ARG A 440 -3.21 -4.66 -7.52
N TYR A 441 -3.78 -3.74 -8.30
CA TYR A 441 -5.09 -3.13 -8.01
C TYR A 441 -6.12 -3.46 -9.09
N SER A 442 -7.18 -4.14 -8.68
CA SER A 442 -8.28 -4.55 -9.55
C SER A 442 -9.61 -3.96 -9.08
N LEU A 443 -10.47 -3.58 -10.01
CA LEU A 443 -11.82 -3.09 -9.78
C LEU A 443 -12.77 -4.28 -9.65
N VAL A 444 -13.29 -4.48 -8.44
CA VAL A 444 -14.20 -5.59 -8.15
C VAL A 444 -15.63 -5.08 -7.87
N PRO A 445 -16.67 -5.87 -8.17
CA PRO A 445 -18.05 -5.51 -7.87
C PRO A 445 -18.27 -5.20 -6.39
N HIS A 446 -19.05 -4.16 -6.10
CA HIS A 446 -19.35 -3.73 -4.73
C HIS A 446 -20.78 -3.20 -4.65
N ILE A 447 -21.53 -3.66 -3.65
CA ILE A 447 -22.85 -3.13 -3.29
C ILE A 447 -22.83 -2.51 -1.89
N ALA A 448 -23.56 -1.42 -1.70
CA ALA A 448 -23.68 -0.76 -0.42
C ALA A 448 -25.08 -0.18 -0.19
N PHE A 449 -25.53 -0.23 1.05
CA PHE A 449 -26.67 0.52 1.55
C PHE A 449 -26.16 1.56 2.53
N SER A 450 -26.69 2.77 2.46
CA SER A 450 -26.37 3.82 3.43
C SER A 450 -27.59 4.67 3.76
N GLY A 451 -27.58 5.21 4.97
CA GLY A 451 -28.56 6.16 5.44
C GLY A 451 -27.90 7.25 6.28
N ASN A 452 -28.55 8.41 6.35
CA ASN A 452 -28.11 9.48 7.21
C ASN A 452 -29.25 10.33 7.77
N ARG A 453 -28.95 10.97 8.90
CA ARG A 453 -29.72 12.06 9.50
C ARG A 453 -28.81 13.27 9.58
N THR A 454 -29.20 14.34 8.91
CA THR A 454 -28.50 15.62 8.91
C THR A 454 -29.39 16.67 9.58
N ASP A 455 -28.91 17.30 10.64
CA ASP A 455 -29.52 18.48 11.23
C ASP A 455 -28.55 19.65 11.20
N GLY A 456 -28.94 20.82 11.73
CA GLY A 456 -28.10 22.01 11.63
C GLY A 456 -26.76 21.93 12.37
N VAL A 457 -26.59 21.00 13.32
CA VAL A 457 -25.36 20.91 14.14
C VAL A 457 -24.70 19.55 14.08
N SER A 458 -25.31 18.55 13.46
CA SER A 458 -24.82 17.18 13.46
C SER A 458 -25.21 16.37 12.23
N VAL A 459 -24.37 15.39 11.92
CA VAL A 459 -24.57 14.41 10.85
C VAL A 459 -24.31 13.03 11.44
N LEU A 460 -25.29 12.15 11.35
CA LEU A 460 -25.16 10.73 11.65
C LEU A 460 -25.32 9.93 10.36
N ARG A 461 -24.35 9.10 10.03
CA ARG A 461 -24.37 8.19 8.88
C ARG A 461 -24.20 6.75 9.34
N TYR A 462 -24.90 5.84 8.68
CA TYR A 462 -24.75 4.41 8.86
C TYR A 462 -24.74 3.74 7.48
N TYR A 463 -23.96 2.70 7.34
CA TYR A 463 -23.77 2.01 6.07
C TYR A 463 -23.37 0.56 6.28
N THR A 464 -23.68 -0.25 5.28
CA THR A 464 -23.29 -1.66 5.19
C THR A 464 -23.15 -2.03 3.72
N GLY A 465 -22.31 -2.99 3.42
CA GLY A 465 -22.10 -3.42 2.04
C GLY A 465 -21.31 -4.71 1.94
N ALA A 466 -21.05 -5.11 0.70
CA ALA A 466 -20.24 -6.28 0.37
C ALA A 466 -19.41 -6.02 -0.90
N ILE A 467 -18.14 -6.38 -0.82
CA ILE A 467 -17.15 -6.32 -1.88
C ILE A 467 -16.96 -7.77 -2.39
N PHE A 468 -17.15 -7.99 -3.69
CA PHE A 468 -17.11 -9.32 -4.31
C PHE A 468 -15.79 -9.51 -5.07
N GLY A 469 -14.73 -9.84 -4.34
CA GLY A 469 -13.45 -10.30 -4.91
C GLY A 469 -13.33 -11.83 -4.87
N ASP A 470 -12.10 -12.33 -4.80
CA ASP A 470 -11.82 -13.76 -4.59
C ASP A 470 -12.49 -14.27 -3.32
N ASP A 471 -12.40 -13.47 -2.26
CA ASP A 471 -13.19 -13.62 -1.05
C ASP A 471 -14.18 -12.44 -0.89
N THR A 472 -15.41 -12.76 -0.50
CA THR A 472 -16.41 -11.71 -0.24
C THR A 472 -16.10 -11.00 1.07
N ASN A 473 -15.90 -9.69 1.03
CA ASN A 473 -15.66 -8.85 2.19
C ASN A 473 -16.89 -7.98 2.48
N ALA A 474 -17.71 -8.41 3.44
CA ALA A 474 -18.88 -7.68 3.91
C ALA A 474 -18.50 -6.74 5.06
N TYR A 475 -19.17 -5.60 5.16
CA TYR A 475 -18.88 -4.63 6.22
C TYR A 475 -20.13 -3.92 6.75
N ILE A 476 -20.00 -3.41 7.96
CA ILE A 476 -20.95 -2.52 8.62
C ILE A 476 -20.18 -1.38 9.27
N GLY A 477 -20.73 -0.18 9.19
CA GLY A 477 -20.08 0.99 9.75
C GLY A 477 -21.01 2.17 9.95
N GLY A 478 -20.46 3.20 10.55
CA GLY A 478 -21.15 4.45 10.77
C GLY A 478 -20.21 5.53 11.25
N ASP A 479 -20.64 6.77 11.08
CA ASP A 479 -19.96 7.92 11.59
C ASP A 479 -20.91 8.98 12.10
N TYR A 480 -20.47 9.69 13.13
CA TYR A 480 -21.20 10.77 13.77
C TYR A 480 -20.29 11.98 13.90
N SER A 481 -20.79 13.13 13.49
CA SER A 481 -20.11 14.41 13.67
C SER A 481 -21.07 15.44 14.24
N ARG A 482 -20.58 16.32 15.11
CA ARG A 482 -21.35 17.42 15.64
C ARG A 482 -20.47 18.62 15.95
N SER A 483 -20.94 19.80 15.58
CA SER A 483 -20.29 21.08 15.83
C SER A 483 -21.26 22.01 16.57
N THR A 484 -20.85 22.45 17.75
CA THR A 484 -21.63 23.37 18.59
C THR A 484 -21.33 24.82 18.22
N GLN A 485 -22.26 25.72 18.52
CA GLN A 485 -22.10 27.17 18.26
C GLN A 485 -20.92 27.78 19.02
N ASN A 486 -20.46 27.16 20.11
CA ASN A 486 -19.32 27.63 20.88
C ASN A 486 -17.97 27.25 20.27
N GLY A 487 -17.94 26.57 19.12
CA GLY A 487 -16.72 26.14 18.42
C GLY A 487 -16.15 24.79 18.88
N LEU A 488 -16.83 24.06 19.76
CA LEU A 488 -16.52 22.65 20.03
C LEU A 488 -17.07 21.77 18.91
N SER A 489 -16.23 20.92 18.33
CA SER A 489 -16.57 19.91 17.34
C SER A 489 -16.08 18.54 17.77
N PHE A 490 -16.85 17.50 17.49
CA PHE A 490 -16.43 16.13 17.69
C PHE A 490 -16.86 15.25 16.53
N MET A 491 -16.09 14.20 16.27
CA MET A 491 -16.34 13.19 15.24
C MET A 491 -15.96 11.81 15.78
N ALA A 492 -16.75 10.80 15.46
CA ALA A 492 -16.43 9.39 15.67
C ALA A 492 -16.84 8.59 14.42
N ARG A 493 -16.02 7.62 14.00
CA ARG A 493 -16.32 6.68 12.90
C ARG A 493 -15.82 5.30 13.31
N GLY A 494 -16.60 4.28 12.99
CA GLY A 494 -16.19 2.90 13.17
C GLY A 494 -16.72 2.03 12.04
N GLU A 495 -15.92 1.06 11.62
CA GLU A 495 -16.23 0.10 10.58
C GLU A 495 -15.74 -1.27 11.02
N ALA A 496 -16.46 -2.31 10.63
CA ALA A 496 -16.08 -3.70 10.83
C ALA A 496 -16.24 -4.47 9.53
N TYR A 497 -15.22 -5.27 9.18
CA TYR A 497 -15.15 -6.06 7.95
C TYR A 497 -15.15 -7.56 8.27
N SER A 498 -15.74 -8.37 7.40
CA SER A 498 -15.83 -9.82 7.59
C SER A 498 -14.58 -10.55 7.14
N ASN A 499 -13.86 -9.98 6.16
CA ASN A 499 -12.60 -10.49 5.68
C ASN A 499 -11.62 -9.30 5.50
N PRO A 500 -11.03 -8.79 6.59
CA PRO A 500 -10.22 -7.59 6.55
C PRO A 500 -8.98 -7.78 5.70
N ASP A 501 -8.64 -6.75 4.93
CA ASP A 501 -7.41 -6.65 4.14
C ASP A 501 -6.64 -5.36 4.49
N ARG A 502 -5.49 -5.15 3.85
CA ARG A 502 -4.60 -4.01 4.15
C ARG A 502 -5.27 -2.64 3.97
N ASP A 503 -6.21 -2.52 3.04
CA ASP A 503 -6.90 -1.28 2.69
C ASP A 503 -8.33 -1.21 3.29
N ARG A 504 -8.91 -2.36 3.66
CA ARG A 504 -10.28 -2.54 4.16
C ARG A 504 -10.26 -3.36 5.45
N TYR A 505 -10.03 -2.70 6.56
CA TYR A 505 -9.92 -3.31 7.88
C TYR A 505 -10.92 -2.71 8.87
N SER A 506 -11.20 -3.44 9.94
CA SER A 506 -12.03 -2.97 11.05
C SER A 506 -11.26 -1.94 11.87
N PHE A 507 -11.88 -0.79 12.12
CA PHE A 507 -11.25 0.29 12.89
C PHE A 507 -12.25 1.11 13.70
N LEU A 508 -11.70 1.86 14.66
CA LEU A 508 -12.38 2.91 15.38
C LEU A 508 -11.53 4.19 15.34
N GLN A 509 -12.14 5.31 14.97
CA GLN A 509 -11.49 6.62 15.03
C GLN A 509 -12.37 7.65 15.73
N GLY A 510 -11.73 8.62 16.35
CA GLY A 510 -12.41 9.75 16.97
C GLY A 510 -11.56 11.00 16.97
N ARG A 511 -12.22 12.16 17.00
CA ARG A 511 -11.56 13.46 17.10
C ARG A 511 -12.42 14.43 17.88
N ILE A 512 -11.79 15.18 18.78
CA ILE A 512 -12.37 16.32 19.46
C ILE A 512 -11.55 17.57 19.14
N THR A 513 -12.21 18.70 18.89
CA THR A 513 -11.54 19.96 18.56
C THR A 513 -12.33 21.13 19.12
N LYS A 514 -11.63 22.07 19.74
CA LYS A 514 -12.19 23.33 20.23
C LYS A 514 -11.55 24.48 19.47
N THR A 515 -12.38 25.31 18.85
CA THR A 515 -11.95 26.55 18.19
C THR A 515 -12.49 27.75 18.95
N THR A 516 -11.60 28.64 19.36
CA THR A 516 -11.93 29.93 19.97
C THR A 516 -11.52 31.04 19.01
N GLN A 517 -12.48 31.89 18.65
CA GLN A 517 -12.24 33.10 17.86
C GLN A 517 -12.03 34.28 18.81
N PHE A 518 -10.96 35.03 18.63
CA PHE A 518 -10.65 36.23 19.40
C PHE A 518 -11.22 37.47 18.72
N GLN A 519 -11.50 38.53 19.51
CA GLN A 519 -12.01 39.80 18.97
C GLN A 519 -11.05 40.48 17.98
N THR A 520 -9.74 40.14 18.06
CA THR A 520 -8.70 40.63 17.15
C THR A 520 -8.77 40.01 15.75
N GLY A 521 -9.68 39.05 15.51
CA GLY A 521 -9.76 38.26 14.27
C GLY A 521 -8.80 37.06 14.25
N ASN A 522 -8.06 36.83 15.33
CA ASN A 522 -7.21 35.64 15.49
C ASN A 522 -8.07 34.43 15.91
N SER A 523 -7.58 33.23 15.66
CA SER A 523 -8.24 31.99 16.08
C SER A 523 -7.24 31.02 16.72
N LEU A 524 -7.70 30.29 17.74
CA LEU A 524 -6.96 29.18 18.33
C LEU A 524 -7.82 27.93 18.26
N SER A 525 -7.31 26.90 17.57
CA SER A 525 -7.93 25.57 17.51
C SER A 525 -7.01 24.57 18.20
N TYR A 526 -7.53 23.76 19.10
CA TYR A 526 -6.78 22.67 19.72
C TYR A 526 -7.66 21.44 19.87
N GLY A 527 -7.04 20.28 19.94
CA GLY A 527 -7.79 19.04 20.00
C GLY A 527 -6.91 17.81 20.12
N ALA A 528 -7.60 16.67 20.17
CA ALA A 528 -6.99 15.36 20.15
C ALA A 528 -7.77 14.45 19.20
N GLY A 529 -7.07 13.49 18.60
CA GLY A 529 -7.65 12.46 17.76
C GLY A 529 -7.05 11.10 18.09
N PHE A 530 -7.76 10.05 17.69
CA PHE A 530 -7.25 8.70 17.72
C PHE A 530 -7.78 7.90 16.52
N LEU A 531 -7.02 6.88 16.14
CA LEU A 531 -7.36 5.80 15.21
C LEU A 531 -6.85 4.50 15.83
N LYS A 532 -7.65 3.45 15.81
CA LYS A 532 -7.26 2.10 16.21
C LYS A 532 -7.77 1.12 15.16
N ALA A 533 -6.85 0.50 14.43
CA ALA A 533 -7.10 -0.69 13.64
C ALA A 533 -7.16 -1.91 14.56
N PHE A 534 -8.02 -2.88 14.23
CA PHE A 534 -8.19 -4.10 15.02
C PHE A 534 -7.63 -5.35 14.35
N ASP A 535 -7.70 -5.40 13.02
CA ASP A 535 -7.47 -6.62 12.22
C ASP A 535 -6.80 -6.29 10.88
N ARG A 536 -6.03 -5.20 10.82
CA ARG A 536 -5.28 -4.83 9.62
C ARG A 536 -4.08 -5.78 9.47
N PRO A 537 -3.96 -6.53 8.36
CA PRO A 537 -2.77 -7.33 8.11
C PRO A 537 -1.55 -6.41 7.90
N SER A 538 -0.39 -6.83 8.40
CA SER A 538 0.91 -6.19 8.14
C SER A 538 1.64 -6.89 6.98
N THR A 539 2.57 -6.17 6.34
CA THR A 539 3.50 -6.76 5.38
C THR A 539 4.93 -6.29 5.69
N VAL A 540 5.92 -7.03 5.18
CA VAL A 540 7.35 -6.80 5.47
C VAL A 540 7.82 -5.41 5.06
N ILE A 541 7.30 -4.87 3.94
CA ILE A 541 7.66 -3.55 3.43
C ILE A 541 6.68 -2.48 3.90
N ASP A 542 5.37 -2.76 3.96
CA ASP A 542 4.38 -1.73 4.30
C ASP A 542 4.52 -1.19 5.72
N LYS A 543 5.16 -1.89 6.67
CA LYS A 543 5.46 -1.31 8.00
C LYS A 543 6.32 -0.04 7.91
N TYR A 544 7.07 0.10 6.82
CA TYR A 544 7.86 1.28 6.50
C TYR A 544 7.09 2.34 5.67
N ASP A 545 5.77 2.23 5.50
CA ASP A 545 4.95 3.30 4.91
C ASP A 545 4.41 4.25 5.98
N ALA A 546 4.67 5.55 5.84
CA ALA A 546 4.39 6.58 6.85
C ALA A 546 2.89 6.77 7.15
N LEU A 547 2.03 6.18 6.33
CA LEU A 547 0.57 6.20 6.45
C LEU A 547 -0.03 4.88 6.96
N SER A 548 0.82 3.90 7.27
CA SER A 548 0.41 2.51 7.42
C SER A 548 0.23 2.06 8.88
N GLN A 549 0.38 2.99 9.83
CA GLN A 549 0.29 2.77 11.27
C GLN A 549 -1.08 2.23 11.72
N ASP A 550 -1.09 1.19 12.55
CA ASP A 550 -2.30 0.53 13.02
C ASP A 550 -3.04 1.35 14.09
N SER A 551 -2.30 1.96 15.01
CA SER A 551 -2.89 2.80 16.05
C SER A 551 -2.21 4.14 16.10
N VAL A 552 -3.00 5.20 16.17
CA VAL A 552 -2.50 6.57 16.23
C VAL A 552 -3.28 7.32 17.30
N PHE A 553 -2.58 8.07 18.14
CA PHE A 553 -3.13 9.09 19.00
C PHE A 553 -2.41 10.41 18.74
N ASP A 554 -3.14 11.48 18.52
CA ASP A 554 -2.53 12.79 18.26
C ASP A 554 -3.16 13.92 19.07
N ILE A 555 -2.32 14.88 19.44
CA ILE A 555 -2.72 16.14 20.06
C ILE A 555 -2.19 17.25 19.17
N PHE A 556 -3.01 18.26 18.91
CA PHE A 556 -2.59 19.40 18.09
C PHE A 556 -3.08 20.73 18.64
N GLY A 557 -2.33 21.77 18.30
CA GLY A 557 -2.69 23.17 18.46
C GLY A 557 -2.43 23.92 17.15
N LYS A 558 -3.37 24.77 16.74
CA LYS A 558 -3.31 25.60 15.55
C LYS A 558 -3.71 27.02 15.90
N TYR A 559 -2.83 27.97 15.64
CA TYR A 559 -3.09 29.40 15.80
C TYR A 559 -3.17 30.06 14.42
N GLY A 560 -4.31 30.67 14.11
CA GLY A 560 -4.52 31.48 12.92
C GLY A 560 -4.46 32.96 13.29
N ALA A 561 -3.52 33.70 12.73
CA ALA A 561 -3.42 35.14 12.89
C ALA A 561 -4.24 35.86 11.80
N ASN A 562 -4.74 37.05 12.15
CA ASN A 562 -5.55 37.88 11.26
C ASN A 562 -4.82 38.40 10.01
N ASN A 563 -3.50 38.23 9.93
CA ASN A 563 -2.67 38.58 8.78
C ASN A 563 -2.52 37.42 7.75
N GLY A 564 -3.32 36.37 7.87
CA GLY A 564 -3.28 35.19 6.99
C GLY A 564 -2.24 34.14 7.37
N MET A 565 -1.44 34.38 8.42
CA MET A 565 -0.48 33.39 8.93
C MET A 565 -1.18 32.33 9.78
N THR A 566 -0.72 31.10 9.68
CA THR A 566 -1.15 29.96 10.48
C THR A 566 0.07 29.25 11.03
N TYR A 567 0.04 28.88 12.30
CA TYR A 567 1.06 28.08 12.96
C TYR A 567 0.40 26.86 13.57
N GLN A 568 1.02 25.70 13.43
CA GLN A 568 0.52 24.45 13.98
C GLN A 568 1.66 23.69 14.66
N ALA A 569 1.34 23.08 15.79
CA ALA A 569 2.15 22.05 16.41
C ALA A 569 1.29 20.80 16.58
N ARG A 570 1.86 19.64 16.31
CA ARG A 570 1.22 18.34 16.47
C ARG A 570 2.20 17.39 17.15
N TYR A 571 1.71 16.66 18.13
CA TYR A 571 2.41 15.54 18.75
C TYR A 571 1.60 14.28 18.45
N ARG A 572 2.27 13.23 17.98
CA ARG A 572 1.66 11.95 17.62
C ARG A 572 2.37 10.84 18.37
N ILE A 573 1.57 9.89 18.84
CA ILE A 573 2.00 8.58 19.34
C ILE A 573 1.40 7.56 18.38
N SER A 574 2.22 6.64 17.88
CA SER A 574 1.77 5.53 17.04
C SER A 574 2.24 4.20 17.62
N ASP A 575 1.51 3.15 17.26
CA ASP A 575 1.77 1.76 17.66
C ASP A 575 1.91 0.97 16.37
N ASP A 576 3.04 0.30 16.19
CA ASP A 576 3.27 -0.64 15.09
C ASP A 576 3.67 -2.00 15.67
N GLU A 577 2.76 -2.96 15.55
CA GLU A 577 2.74 -4.36 16.01
C GLU A 577 3.20 -4.70 17.45
N ASP A 578 4.15 -4.00 18.08
CA ASP A 578 4.54 -4.12 19.50
C ASP A 578 5.33 -2.90 20.05
N ASP A 579 5.75 -1.94 19.20
CA ASP A 579 6.57 -0.79 19.60
C ASP A 579 5.83 0.56 19.44
N LYS A 580 6.07 1.44 20.43
CA LYS A 580 5.51 2.79 20.43
C LYS A 580 6.45 3.77 19.78
N SER A 581 5.99 4.41 18.71
CA SER A 581 6.69 5.50 18.05
C SER A 581 6.09 6.86 18.39
N TYR A 582 6.91 7.89 18.29
CA TYR A 582 6.55 9.26 18.63
C TYR A 582 7.00 10.21 17.54
N SER A 583 6.18 11.20 17.20
CA SER A 583 6.57 12.26 16.27
C SER A 583 6.06 13.63 16.71
N THR A 584 6.89 14.66 16.52
CA THR A 584 6.52 16.07 16.74
C THR A 584 6.64 16.81 15.41
N THR A 585 5.54 17.37 14.92
CA THR A 585 5.50 18.12 13.66
C THR A 585 5.09 19.56 13.92
N PHE A 586 5.80 20.49 13.29
CA PHE A 586 5.42 21.89 13.21
C PHE A 586 5.04 22.25 11.79
N ALA A 587 4.02 23.08 11.62
CA ALA A 587 3.63 23.59 10.32
C ALA A 587 3.38 25.10 10.37
N ILE A 588 3.70 25.75 9.26
CA ILE A 588 3.43 27.16 8.98
C ILE A 588 2.61 27.24 7.71
N GLY A 589 1.60 28.09 7.71
CA GLY A 589 0.79 28.40 6.54
C GLY A 589 0.70 29.90 6.36
N TYR A 590 0.63 30.35 5.11
CA TYR A 590 0.42 31.74 4.77
C TYR A 590 -0.57 31.87 3.62
N GLN A 591 -1.69 32.52 3.90
CA GLN A 591 -2.66 32.93 2.89
C GLN A 591 -2.41 34.39 2.54
N ALA A 592 -1.66 34.66 1.48
CA ALA A 592 -1.35 36.03 1.07
C ALA A 592 -2.56 36.75 0.46
N SER A 593 -3.40 36.00 -0.26
CA SER A 593 -4.63 36.48 -0.90
C SER A 593 -5.55 35.30 -1.18
N ASP A 594 -6.76 35.54 -1.67
CA ASP A 594 -7.67 34.47 -2.13
C ASP A 594 -7.12 33.68 -3.34
N ARG A 595 -5.98 34.07 -3.90
CA ARG A 595 -5.33 33.38 -5.02
C ARG A 595 -4.09 32.62 -4.65
N PHE A 596 -3.47 32.93 -3.52
CA PHE A 596 -2.15 32.40 -3.19
C PHE A 596 -2.11 31.91 -1.76
N SER A 597 -1.74 30.64 -1.61
CA SER A 597 -1.43 30.04 -0.32
C SER A 597 -0.13 29.27 -0.39
N PHE A 598 0.63 29.34 0.70
CA PHE A 598 1.82 28.55 0.93
C PHE A 598 1.66 27.80 2.25
N ASP A 599 2.10 26.56 2.30
CA ASP A 599 2.24 25.80 3.53
C ASP A 599 3.59 25.10 3.58
N ALA A 600 4.14 24.97 4.79
CA ALA A 600 5.30 24.15 5.03
C ALA A 600 5.16 23.43 6.36
N GLN A 601 5.69 22.23 6.44
CA GLN A 601 5.80 21.46 7.67
C GLN A 601 7.18 20.86 7.80
N PHE A 602 7.62 20.65 9.03
CA PHE A 602 8.84 19.94 9.35
C PHE A 602 8.65 19.11 10.63
N THR A 603 9.27 17.94 10.68
CA THR A 603 9.20 16.98 11.79
C THR A 603 10.61 16.81 12.34
N PRO A 604 11.04 17.64 13.30
CA PRO A 604 12.41 17.61 13.81
C PRO A 604 12.71 16.39 14.69
N PHE A 605 11.68 15.75 15.25
CA PHE A 605 11.82 14.59 16.12
C PHE A 605 10.79 13.54 15.71
N SER A 606 11.27 12.36 15.33
CA SER A 606 10.44 11.19 15.09
C SER A 606 11.21 9.91 15.39
N THR A 607 10.53 8.94 16.00
CA THR A 607 10.98 7.54 16.15
C THR A 607 10.08 6.59 15.34
N GLU A 608 9.33 7.13 14.39
CA GLU A 608 8.55 6.33 13.44
C GLU A 608 9.49 5.76 12.38
N ASP A 609 9.25 4.50 11.99
CA ASP A 609 9.96 3.79 10.92
C ASP A 609 9.88 4.52 9.57
N SER A 610 8.88 5.39 9.41
CA SER A 610 8.81 6.29 8.27
C SER A 610 8.03 7.56 8.62
N TYR A 611 8.56 8.71 8.17
CA TYR A 611 7.92 10.01 8.42
C TYR A 611 8.36 11.09 7.44
N ILE A 612 7.51 12.11 7.30
CA ILE A 612 7.82 13.31 6.52
C ILE A 612 8.74 14.21 7.33
N VAL A 613 10.01 14.30 6.93
CA VAL A 613 11.03 15.18 7.53
C VAL A 613 10.65 16.64 7.28
N ALA A 614 10.32 16.96 6.03
CA ALA A 614 9.88 18.29 5.62
C ALA A 614 8.93 18.19 4.43
N ARG A 615 7.96 19.11 4.33
CA ARG A 615 7.13 19.31 3.15
C ARG A 615 6.85 20.78 2.95
N ALA A 616 6.81 21.22 1.71
CA ALA A 616 6.34 22.55 1.35
C ALA A 616 5.35 22.45 0.18
N GLY A 617 4.27 23.21 0.27
CA GLY A 617 3.18 23.28 -0.67
C GLY A 617 2.91 24.72 -1.10
N LEU A 618 2.55 24.89 -2.37
CA LEU A 618 2.14 26.16 -2.95
C LEU A 618 0.87 25.91 -3.77
N SER A 619 -0.13 26.76 -3.57
CA SER A 619 -1.35 26.76 -4.37
C SER A 619 -1.60 28.16 -4.91
N TRP A 620 -1.74 28.28 -6.23
CA TRP A 620 -1.91 29.53 -6.94
C TRP A 620 -3.06 29.47 -7.94
N ARG A 621 -4.08 30.32 -7.73
CA ARG A 621 -5.22 30.52 -8.63
C ARG A 621 -4.88 31.60 -9.66
N VAL A 622 -4.88 31.22 -10.94
CA VAL A 622 -4.32 32.01 -12.04
C VAL A 622 -5.15 33.25 -12.38
N ALA A 623 -6.45 33.29 -12.05
CA ALA A 623 -7.37 34.43 -12.26
C ALA A 623 -8.29 34.65 -11.05
N ASP A 624 -8.89 35.85 -10.94
CA ASP A 624 -9.89 36.16 -9.88
C ASP A 624 -11.28 35.57 -10.15
N ALA A 625 -11.43 34.81 -11.24
CA ALA A 625 -12.67 34.13 -11.54
C ALA A 625 -12.88 32.91 -10.60
N PRO A 626 -14.13 32.60 -10.21
CA PRO A 626 -14.45 31.39 -9.44
C PRO A 626 -14.02 30.09 -10.14
N ASN A 627 -13.97 30.11 -11.46
CA ASN A 627 -13.66 28.97 -12.32
C ASN A 627 -12.18 28.97 -12.76
N ALA A 628 -11.38 29.90 -12.24
CA ALA A 628 -9.99 30.05 -12.64
C ALA A 628 -9.18 28.81 -12.28
N GLY A 629 -8.28 28.41 -13.20
CA GLY A 629 -7.38 27.29 -12.95
C GLY A 629 -6.48 27.53 -11.74
N THR A 630 -6.17 26.47 -11.01
CA THR A 630 -5.33 26.47 -9.82
C THR A 630 -4.13 25.55 -10.04
N LEU A 631 -2.92 26.12 -9.97
CA LEU A 631 -1.67 25.38 -9.92
C LEU A 631 -1.36 25.00 -8.48
N LYS A 632 -1.03 23.74 -8.25
CA LYS A 632 -0.58 23.21 -6.96
C LYS A 632 0.78 22.56 -7.16
N LEU A 633 1.75 22.98 -6.37
CA LEU A 633 3.09 22.41 -6.32
C LEU A 633 3.36 21.94 -4.90
N GLN A 634 4.00 20.79 -4.75
CA GLN A 634 4.38 20.27 -3.46
C GLN A 634 5.73 19.55 -3.58
N VAL A 635 6.58 19.73 -2.57
CA VAL A 635 7.78 18.92 -2.36
C VAL A 635 7.70 18.30 -0.98
N ALA A 636 8.14 17.05 -0.84
CA ALA A 636 8.27 16.40 0.46
C ALA A 636 9.58 15.59 0.52
N ASP A 637 10.22 15.60 1.68
CA ASP A 637 11.36 14.75 2.04
C ASP A 637 10.86 13.74 3.07
N VAL A 638 10.93 12.46 2.73
CA VAL A 638 10.47 11.34 3.55
C VAL A 638 11.69 10.53 3.99
N LYS A 639 11.80 10.24 5.29
CA LYS A 639 12.81 9.33 5.82
C LYS A 639 12.17 7.97 6.05
N TYR A 640 12.89 6.91 5.69
CA TYR A 640 12.59 5.53 6.02
C TYR A 640 13.72 4.96 6.89
N ASP A 641 13.35 4.25 7.93
CA ASP A 641 14.24 3.67 8.93
C ASP A 641 13.99 2.16 8.98
N TYR A 642 14.94 1.38 8.49
CA TYR A 642 14.84 -0.09 8.41
C TYR A 642 15.46 -0.78 9.62
N GLY A 643 15.77 -0.03 10.68
CA GLY A 643 16.43 -0.55 11.87
C GLY A 643 17.95 -0.54 11.72
N THR A 644 18.62 -1.54 12.29
CA THR A 644 20.08 -1.66 12.26
C THR A 644 20.54 -2.93 11.58
N ASP A 645 21.71 -2.88 10.95
CA ASP A 645 22.36 -4.07 10.44
C ASP A 645 22.97 -4.93 11.59
N SER A 646 23.56 -6.07 11.24
CA SER A 646 24.10 -7.00 12.24
C SER A 646 25.32 -6.47 13.01
N VAL A 647 25.88 -5.31 12.63
CA VAL A 647 26.98 -4.64 13.34
C VAL A 647 26.52 -3.36 14.04
N GLY A 648 25.21 -3.07 14.02
CA GLY A 648 24.59 -1.96 14.72
C GLY A 648 24.62 -0.62 13.99
N GLN A 649 24.86 -0.58 12.67
CA GLN A 649 24.71 0.64 11.88
C GLN A 649 23.27 0.85 11.44
N ASP A 650 22.80 2.10 11.50
CA ASP A 650 21.45 2.48 11.10
C ASP A 650 21.26 2.30 9.58
N LEU A 651 20.24 1.53 9.19
CA LEU A 651 19.83 1.31 7.82
C LEU A 651 18.71 2.30 7.46
N THR A 652 19.09 3.49 7.03
CA THR A 652 18.12 4.55 6.71
C THR A 652 18.27 5.03 5.28
N THR A 653 17.14 5.38 4.65
CA THR A 653 17.12 6.03 3.34
C THR A 653 16.17 7.22 3.35
N ARG A 654 16.28 8.07 2.33
CA ARG A 654 15.43 9.24 2.14
C ARG A 654 14.92 9.32 0.72
N GLU A 655 13.69 9.76 0.58
CA GLU A 655 13.07 10.02 -0.71
C GLU A 655 12.55 11.45 -0.75
N ARG A 656 12.98 12.20 -1.76
CA ARG A 656 12.36 13.47 -2.09
C ARG A 656 11.33 13.23 -3.17
N THR A 657 10.11 13.69 -2.93
CA THR A 657 9.02 13.63 -3.90
C THR A 657 8.60 15.03 -4.30
N PHE A 658 8.23 15.18 -5.56
CA PHE A 658 7.65 16.38 -6.15
C PHE A 658 6.27 16.04 -6.72
N LEU A 659 5.28 16.88 -6.44
CA LEU A 659 3.97 16.84 -7.06
C LEU A 659 3.67 18.19 -7.70
N GLY A 660 3.33 18.17 -8.98
CA GLY A 660 2.81 19.33 -9.71
C GLY A 660 1.46 19.00 -10.31
N ALA A 661 0.44 19.82 -10.06
CA ALA A 661 -0.89 19.61 -10.61
C ALA A 661 -1.56 20.94 -10.98
N TYR A 662 -2.29 20.96 -12.09
CA TYR A 662 -3.11 22.06 -12.52
C TYR A 662 -4.57 21.61 -12.63
N GLN A 663 -5.45 22.29 -11.91
CA GLN A 663 -6.87 21.98 -11.81
C GLN A 663 -7.70 23.11 -12.42
N VAL A 664 -8.65 22.79 -13.29
CA VAL A 664 -9.59 23.74 -13.91
C VAL A 664 -11.02 23.25 -13.70
N LYS A 665 -11.96 24.19 -13.56
CA LYS A 665 -13.40 23.94 -13.57
C LYS A 665 -14.05 24.85 -14.62
N PHE A 666 -15.07 24.35 -15.31
CA PHE A 666 -15.73 25.02 -16.43
C PHE A 666 -17.20 25.28 -16.16
#